data_AF-B3LND9-F1
#
_entry.id   AF-B3LND9-F1
#
_cell.length_a   1.000
_cell.length_b   1.000
_cell.length_c   1.000
_cell.angle_alpha   90.00
_cell.angle_beta   90.00
_cell.angle_gamma   90.00
#
_symmetry.space_group_name_H-M   'P 1'
#
loop_
_entity.id
_entity.type
_entity.pdbx_description
1 polymer ?
#
loop_
_entity_poly.entity_id
_entity_poly.type
_entity_poly.pdbx_seq_one_letter_code
_entity_poly.pdbx_strand_id
1 'polypeptide(L)'
;MVDFLPKVTEINPPSEGNDGEDNIKPLSSSSEQRPLKEEGQQGGRRHHRRLSSMHEYFDPFSNAEVYYGPITDPRKQSKIHRLNRTRTMSVFNKVSDFKNGMKDYTLKRRGSEDDSFLSSQGNRRFYIDNVDLALDELLASEDTDKNHQITIEDTGPKVIKVGTANSNGFKHVNVRGTYMLSNLLQELTIAKSFGRHQIFLDEARINENPVDRLSRLITTQFWTSLTRRVDLYNIAEIARDSKIDTPSAKNPRIYVPYNCPEQYEFYIQASQMNPSLKLEVEYLPKDITAEYVKSLNDTPGLLALAMEEHVNPSTGERSLVGYPYAVPGGRFNELYGWDSYLMALGLIESNKVDVARGMVEHFIFEIDHYSKILNANRSYYLCRSQPPFLTDMALLVFEKIGGKNNPNAIQFLKRAFRAAIKEYKEVWMSSPRLDSLTGLSCYHPDGIGIPPETEPDHFDTILLPYAEKYNVTLEKLRYLYNEGMIKEPKLDAFFLHDRAVRESGHDTTYRFEGVCAYLATIDLNSLLYKYEKDIAFVIKEYFGNEYKDENDGTVTDSEHWEKLAELRKTRINKYMWDEDSGFFFDYNTKLKCRTSYESATTFWSLWAGLATEEQAIITVEKALPQLEMLGGLVACTEKSRGPISIDRPIRQWDYPFGWAPHQILAWKGLSAYGYQQVATRLAYRWLYMITKSFVDYNGMVVEKYDVTRGTDPHRVDAEYGNQGADFKGVATEGFGWVNTSYLLGLKYMNNHARRALAACSPPLPFFNSLKPSEKKLYYL
;
A
#
# COMPACT_ATOMS: atom_id res chain seq x y z
N MET A 1 -21.03 -8.37 -15.20
CA MET A 1 -20.98 -7.31 -14.16
C MET A 1 -22.40 -6.90 -13.84
N VAL A 2 -22.75 -6.74 -12.57
CA VAL A 2 -24.06 -6.22 -12.12
C VAL A 2 -23.81 -4.92 -11.39
N ASP A 3 -24.47 -3.84 -11.80
CA ASP A 3 -24.41 -2.52 -11.16
C ASP A 3 -24.92 -2.58 -9.72
N PHE A 4 -24.10 -2.22 -8.71
CA PHE A 4 -24.61 -1.70 -7.44
C PHE A 4 -23.61 -0.79 -6.70
N LEU A 5 -23.86 0.53 -6.80
CA LEU A 5 -23.68 1.46 -5.68
C LEU A 5 -25.08 2.05 -5.37
N PRO A 6 -25.39 2.35 -4.09
CA PRO A 6 -26.77 2.60 -3.67
C PRO A 6 -27.33 3.92 -4.24
N LYS A 7 -28.50 3.83 -4.89
CA LYS A 7 -29.27 5.02 -5.29
C LYS A 7 -29.80 5.75 -4.07
N VAL A 8 -29.63 7.07 -4.06
CA VAL A 8 -30.29 7.98 -3.11
C VAL A 8 -31.80 7.94 -3.35
N THR A 9 -32.58 7.84 -2.27
CA THR A 9 -34.05 7.84 -2.33
C THR A 9 -34.58 9.27 -2.47
N GLU A 10 -35.08 9.62 -3.66
CA GLU A 10 -35.93 10.80 -3.84
C GLU A 10 -37.40 10.49 -3.57
N ILE A 11 -38.11 11.45 -3.00
CA ILE A 11 -39.52 11.34 -2.57
C ILE A 11 -40.37 12.16 -3.55
N ASN A 12 -41.30 11.51 -4.24
CA ASN A 12 -42.29 12.19 -5.08
C ASN A 12 -43.51 12.65 -4.26
N PRO A 13 -43.99 13.88 -4.49
CA PRO A 13 -45.41 14.23 -4.51
C PRO A 13 -45.90 14.53 -5.96
N PRO A 14 -47.23 14.61 -6.20
CA PRO A 14 -47.81 14.21 -7.48
C PRO A 14 -48.07 15.32 -8.52
N SER A 15 -48.46 14.87 -9.71
CA SER A 15 -48.79 15.61 -10.93
C SER A 15 -50.18 16.25 -10.98
N GLU A 16 -50.25 17.46 -11.53
CA GLU A 16 -51.36 18.13 -12.27
C GLU A 16 -50.83 19.55 -12.64
N GLY A 17 -51.12 20.22 -13.76
CA GLY A 17 -51.80 19.86 -15.00
C GLY A 17 -51.92 21.12 -15.91
N ASN A 18 -51.58 20.98 -17.20
CA ASN A 18 -51.94 21.81 -18.38
C ASN A 18 -51.81 23.35 -18.47
N ASP A 19 -51.67 23.77 -19.74
CA ASP A 19 -52.00 25.07 -20.38
C ASP A 19 -51.06 26.29 -20.25
N GLY A 20 -50.85 26.98 -21.40
CA GLY A 20 -50.44 28.39 -21.46
C GLY A 20 -49.24 28.72 -22.37
N GLU A 21 -49.50 29.06 -23.63
CA GLU A 21 -48.58 29.90 -24.43
C GLU A 21 -48.51 31.31 -23.81
N ASP A 22 -47.35 31.99 -23.82
CA ASP A 22 -47.10 33.12 -24.74
C ASP A 22 -45.65 33.68 -24.65
N ASN A 23 -45.34 34.61 -25.54
CA ASN A 23 -44.04 35.20 -25.84
C ASN A 23 -43.56 36.27 -24.83
N ILE A 24 -42.23 36.46 -24.75
CA ILE A 24 -41.48 37.72 -25.06
C ILE A 24 -40.08 37.74 -24.39
N LYS A 25 -39.10 38.31 -25.09
CA LYS A 25 -37.67 38.42 -24.72
C LYS A 25 -37.37 39.65 -23.81
N PRO A 26 -36.17 39.72 -23.19
CA PRO A 26 -35.95 40.48 -21.94
C PRO A 26 -35.44 41.92 -22.15
N LEU A 27 -35.36 42.71 -21.06
CA LEU A 27 -34.32 43.73 -20.88
C LEU A 27 -34.18 44.20 -19.41
N SER A 28 -32.94 44.60 -19.09
CA SER A 28 -32.43 45.28 -17.87
C SER A 28 -33.37 46.30 -17.20
N SER A 29 -33.33 46.51 -15.87
CA SER A 29 -32.27 47.32 -15.23
C SER A 29 -32.55 47.58 -13.72
N SER A 30 -31.51 48.09 -13.04
CA SER A 30 -31.43 48.60 -11.67
C SER A 30 -32.64 49.34 -11.07
N SER A 31 -32.89 49.13 -9.77
CA SER A 31 -32.97 50.23 -8.78
C SER A 31 -32.96 49.73 -7.33
N GLU A 32 -32.25 50.45 -6.45
CA GLU A 32 -32.39 50.32 -5.00
C GLU A 32 -33.66 51.05 -4.53
N GLN A 33 -34.41 50.47 -3.59
CA GLN A 33 -35.28 51.25 -2.69
C GLN A 33 -35.52 50.51 -1.37
N ARG A 34 -35.13 51.13 -0.25
CA ARG A 34 -35.72 50.88 1.08
C ARG A 34 -36.88 51.86 1.24
N PRO A 35 -38.00 51.44 1.85
CA PRO A 35 -38.29 51.76 3.27
C PRO A 35 -38.60 50.48 4.09
N LEU A 36 -38.89 50.49 5.41
CA LEU A 36 -38.94 51.56 6.41
C LEU A 36 -38.34 51.07 7.76
N LYS A 37 -39.06 51.24 8.88
CA LYS A 37 -38.88 50.62 10.21
C LYS A 37 -40.27 50.54 10.88
N GLU A 38 -40.46 49.54 11.75
CA GLU A 38 -41.33 49.68 12.94
C GLU A 38 -40.50 49.35 14.20
N GLU A 39 -40.79 50.04 15.30
CA GLU A 39 -40.09 49.89 16.59
C GLU A 39 -41.01 49.24 17.63
N GLY A 40 -40.53 48.25 18.39
CA GLY A 40 -41.41 47.39 19.21
C GLY A 40 -40.77 46.65 20.40
N GLN A 41 -39.67 47.17 20.96
CA GLN A 41 -39.15 46.94 22.33
C GLN A 41 -38.87 45.52 22.93
N GLN A 42 -37.72 45.50 23.64
CA GLN A 42 -37.33 44.67 24.80
C GLN A 42 -36.84 43.21 24.63
N GLY A 43 -35.50 43.06 24.73
CA GLY A 43 -35.01 42.61 26.05
C GLY A 43 -33.96 41.49 26.13
N GLY A 44 -33.61 40.80 25.04
CA GLY A 44 -32.67 39.66 25.11
C GLY A 44 -31.26 39.96 24.60
N ARG A 45 -30.28 40.21 25.49
CA ARG A 45 -28.86 40.32 25.11
C ARG A 45 -28.26 38.96 24.69
N ARG A 46 -28.47 38.55 23.44
CA ARG A 46 -27.58 37.57 22.79
C ARG A 46 -26.23 38.25 22.53
N HIS A 47 -25.22 37.91 23.32
CA HIS A 47 -23.83 38.23 22.97
C HIS A 47 -23.46 37.51 21.68
N HIS A 48 -23.51 38.23 20.54
CA HIS A 48 -22.79 37.83 19.35
C HIS A 48 -21.29 37.83 19.69
N ARG A 49 -20.77 36.64 19.98
CA ARG A 49 -19.33 36.41 20.13
C ARG A 49 -18.72 36.71 18.76
N ARG A 50 -18.08 37.87 18.62
CA ARG A 50 -17.25 38.17 17.44
C ARG A 50 -16.18 37.09 17.37
N LEU A 51 -16.34 36.16 16.44
CA LEU A 51 -15.26 35.25 16.06
C LEU A 51 -14.15 36.12 15.46
N SER A 52 -12.93 35.94 15.96
CA SER A 52 -11.76 36.62 15.40
C SER A 52 -11.49 36.05 14.00
N SER A 53 -11.04 36.91 13.08
CA SER A 53 -10.59 36.54 11.72
C SER A 53 -9.31 35.69 11.68
N MET A 54 -9.02 34.94 12.75
CA MET A 54 -7.93 33.96 12.85
C MET A 54 -8.43 32.51 12.82
N HIS A 55 -9.74 32.25 12.91
CA HIS A 55 -10.24 30.87 12.77
C HIS A 55 -10.23 30.34 11.33
N GLU A 56 -10.11 31.20 10.32
CA GLU A 56 -10.03 30.79 8.91
C GLU A 56 -8.66 30.19 8.50
N TYR A 57 -7.64 30.25 9.36
CA TYR A 57 -6.24 29.94 8.98
C TYR A 57 -5.52 28.89 9.84
N PHE A 58 -6.19 28.26 10.80
CA PHE A 58 -5.56 27.24 11.68
C PHE A 58 -6.43 25.99 11.79
N ASP A 59 -6.29 25.10 10.80
CA ASP A 59 -6.75 23.72 10.88
C ASP A 59 -5.70 22.87 11.63
N PRO A 60 -6.05 22.28 12.80
CA PRO A 60 -5.12 21.46 13.58
C PRO A 60 -4.73 20.15 12.89
N PHE A 61 -5.46 19.73 11.85
CA PHE A 61 -5.22 18.48 11.11
C PHE A 61 -4.59 18.70 9.73
N SER A 62 -4.30 19.94 9.36
CA SER A 62 -3.62 20.29 8.11
C SER A 62 -2.27 19.55 7.95
N ASN A 63 -1.87 19.32 6.69
CA ASN A 63 -0.63 18.64 6.34
C ASN A 63 0.57 19.25 7.08
N ALA A 64 1.58 18.42 7.44
CA ALA A 64 2.76 18.89 8.17
C ALA A 64 3.46 20.08 7.48
N GLU A 65 3.52 20.09 6.15
CA GLU A 65 4.05 21.21 5.35
C GLU A 65 3.28 22.53 5.54
N VAL A 66 1.97 22.47 5.77
CA VAL A 66 1.15 23.66 6.05
C VAL A 66 1.30 24.04 7.52
N TYR A 67 1.16 23.07 8.41
CA TYR A 67 1.14 23.28 9.86
C TYR A 67 2.51 23.76 10.40
N TYR A 68 3.62 23.19 9.92
CA TYR A 68 5.00 23.51 10.35
C TYR A 68 5.81 24.31 9.32
N GLY A 69 5.35 24.48 8.08
CA GLY A 69 6.12 25.14 7.02
C GLY A 69 6.15 26.68 7.05
N PRO A 70 6.61 27.31 5.95
CA PRO A 70 6.91 28.76 5.91
C PRO A 70 5.72 29.68 6.17
N ILE A 71 4.49 29.24 5.84
CA ILE A 71 3.26 30.03 5.99
C ILE A 71 2.94 30.26 7.48
N THR A 72 3.21 29.28 8.34
CA THR A 72 3.03 29.36 9.80
C THR A 72 4.31 29.69 10.56
N ASP A 73 5.45 29.90 9.87
CA ASP A 73 6.70 30.33 10.51
C ASP A 73 6.55 31.79 10.98
N PRO A 74 6.55 32.06 12.31
CA PRO A 74 6.39 33.40 12.83
C PRO A 74 7.51 34.35 12.37
N ARG A 75 8.66 33.82 11.91
CA ARG A 75 9.77 34.61 11.36
C ARG A 75 9.46 35.16 9.95
N LYS A 76 8.60 34.49 9.16
CA LYS A 76 8.43 34.76 7.71
C LYS A 76 7.15 35.50 7.32
N GLN A 77 6.13 35.58 8.19
CA GLN A 77 4.84 36.23 7.87
C GLN A 77 4.92 37.76 7.62
N SER A 78 3.99 38.30 6.81
CA SER A 78 3.87 39.73 6.47
C SER A 78 3.56 40.65 7.69
N LYS A 79 3.92 41.94 7.59
CA LYS A 79 3.81 42.95 8.69
C LYS A 79 2.37 43.36 9.07
N ILE A 80 1.35 42.91 8.34
CA ILE A 80 -0.03 43.43 8.44
C ILE A 80 -0.80 42.87 9.66
N HIS A 81 -0.46 41.68 10.16
CA HIS A 81 -1.14 41.04 11.30
C HIS A 81 -0.39 41.30 12.62
N ARG A 82 -0.76 42.37 13.33
CA ARG A 82 -0.09 42.79 14.58
C ARG A 82 -0.69 42.16 15.84
N LEU A 83 0.05 41.22 16.44
CA LEU A 83 0.00 40.93 17.89
C LEU A 83 1.44 41.02 18.46
N ASN A 84 1.60 41.75 19.56
CA ASN A 84 2.91 42.33 19.94
C ASN A 84 3.92 41.38 20.63
N ARG A 85 3.65 40.07 20.74
CA ARG A 85 4.57 39.11 21.42
C ARG A 85 4.82 37.77 20.72
N THR A 86 4.15 37.46 19.61
CA THR A 86 4.44 36.24 18.82
C THR A 86 5.68 36.36 17.93
N ARG A 87 6.47 37.44 18.06
CA ARG A 87 7.64 37.75 17.21
C ARG A 87 8.82 38.32 17.99
N THR A 88 8.61 39.35 18.80
CA THR A 88 9.70 39.98 19.58
C THR A 88 9.85 39.29 20.93
N MET A 89 10.94 38.55 21.10
CA MET A 89 11.21 37.76 22.30
C MET A 89 12.25 38.45 23.19
N SER A 90 12.03 38.40 24.51
CA SER A 90 13.01 38.78 25.54
C SER A 90 13.72 37.53 26.08
N VAL A 91 14.81 37.70 26.84
CA VAL A 91 15.50 36.59 27.51
C VAL A 91 14.54 35.79 28.40
N PHE A 92 14.55 34.46 28.29
CA PHE A 92 13.64 33.53 28.98
C PHE A 92 14.22 32.98 30.29
N ASN A 93 14.35 33.85 31.31
CA ASN A 93 14.76 33.41 32.66
C ASN A 93 13.55 32.92 33.48
N LYS A 94 12.89 31.83 33.03
CA LYS A 94 11.72 31.22 33.70
C LYS A 94 12.09 30.20 34.79
N VAL A 95 13.29 29.63 34.72
CA VAL A 95 13.77 28.55 35.59
C VAL A 95 15.11 28.97 36.18
N SER A 96 15.30 28.72 37.48
CA SER A 96 16.59 28.90 38.16
C SER A 96 17.41 27.62 38.10
N ASP A 97 18.74 27.73 38.03
CA ASP A 97 19.66 26.59 37.98
C ASP A 97 19.47 25.61 39.16
N PHE A 98 19.06 26.13 40.32
CA PHE A 98 18.74 25.33 41.51
C PHE A 98 17.64 24.28 41.25
N LYS A 99 16.68 24.57 40.37
CA LYS A 99 15.61 23.63 40.01
C LYS A 99 16.14 22.40 39.26
N ASN A 100 17.24 22.55 38.51
CA ASN A 100 17.90 21.46 37.78
C ASN A 100 18.80 20.60 38.71
N GLY A 101 19.10 21.09 39.92
CA GLY A 101 19.91 20.36 40.92
C GLY A 101 19.14 19.32 41.74
N MET A 102 17.80 19.38 41.79
CA MET A 102 16.96 18.41 42.49
C MET A 102 16.52 17.28 41.56
N LYS A 103 17.27 16.17 41.56
CA LYS A 103 17.11 15.10 40.54
C LYS A 103 15.94 14.12 40.72
N ASP A 104 15.33 14.00 41.91
CA ASP A 104 14.41 12.90 42.25
C ASP A 104 12.93 13.29 42.47
N TYR A 105 12.34 14.10 41.59
CA TYR A 105 10.90 14.39 41.62
C TYR A 105 10.16 13.95 40.34
N THR A 106 10.08 12.63 40.12
CA THR A 106 9.24 12.04 39.08
C THR A 106 7.75 12.27 39.37
N LEU A 107 7.04 12.82 38.38
CA LEU A 107 5.61 13.08 38.46
C LEU A 107 4.83 11.76 38.33
N LYS A 108 4.01 11.41 39.32
CA LYS A 108 3.10 10.26 39.18
C LYS A 108 1.87 10.64 38.37
N ARG A 109 1.55 9.88 37.31
CA ARG A 109 0.33 10.02 36.51
C ARG A 109 -0.93 9.85 37.38
N ARG A 110 -1.89 10.78 37.26
CA ARG A 110 -3.22 10.62 37.84
C ARG A 110 -4.14 9.83 36.90
N GLY A 111 -4.74 8.77 37.43
CA GLY A 111 -5.73 7.92 36.74
C GLY A 111 -7.19 8.40 36.83
N SER A 112 -7.45 9.51 37.52
CA SER A 112 -8.77 10.17 37.56
C SER A 112 -9.12 10.86 36.24
N GLU A 113 -10.41 11.12 36.01
CA GLU A 113 -10.91 11.91 34.87
C GLU A 113 -10.16 13.24 34.70
N ASP A 114 -10.07 14.03 35.78
CA ASP A 114 -9.28 15.26 35.87
C ASP A 114 -9.67 16.32 34.82
N ASP A 115 -8.91 16.43 33.72
CA ASP A 115 -9.09 17.45 32.68
C ASP A 115 -9.61 16.91 31.34
N SER A 116 -10.11 15.66 31.29
CA SER A 116 -10.58 15.01 30.05
C SER A 116 -11.65 15.81 29.28
N PHE A 117 -12.56 16.51 29.97
CA PHE A 117 -13.52 17.43 29.35
C PHE A 117 -12.82 18.59 28.62
N LEU A 118 -11.76 19.16 29.22
CA LEU A 118 -10.99 20.24 28.60
C LEU A 118 -10.07 19.75 27.48
N SER A 119 -9.58 18.51 27.56
CA SER A 119 -8.83 17.87 26.46
C SER A 119 -9.71 17.69 25.22
N SER A 120 -10.96 17.24 25.41
CA SER A 120 -11.89 16.92 24.32
C SER A 120 -12.72 18.09 23.78
N GLN A 121 -13.01 19.12 24.60
CA GLN A 121 -13.89 20.25 24.21
C GLN A 121 -13.24 21.63 24.42
N GLY A 122 -12.09 21.70 25.08
CA GLY A 122 -11.47 22.96 25.49
C GLY A 122 -10.62 23.67 24.43
N ASN A 123 -10.41 23.06 23.26
CA ASN A 123 -9.56 23.56 22.17
C ASN A 123 -8.20 24.07 22.69
N ARG A 124 -7.56 23.28 23.57
CA ARG A 124 -6.33 23.69 24.24
C ARG A 124 -5.16 23.69 23.26
N ARG A 125 -4.23 24.62 23.50
CA ARG A 125 -3.02 24.81 22.71
C ARG A 125 -1.82 24.91 23.64
N PHE A 126 -0.72 24.34 23.20
CA PHE A 126 0.57 24.35 23.87
C PHE A 126 1.49 25.40 23.26
N TYR A 127 2.46 25.84 24.06
CA TYR A 127 3.60 26.63 23.60
C TYR A 127 4.86 25.90 24.02
N ILE A 128 5.56 25.37 23.02
CA ILE A 128 6.84 24.69 23.17
C ILE A 128 7.91 25.72 22.84
N ASP A 129 8.52 26.33 23.87
CA ASP A 129 9.49 27.41 23.69
C ASP A 129 10.84 26.92 23.15
N ASN A 130 11.22 25.69 23.46
CA ASN A 130 12.35 24.97 22.87
C ASN A 130 11.95 23.53 22.50
N VAL A 131 11.83 23.23 21.20
CA VAL A 131 11.46 21.92 20.66
C VAL A 131 12.51 20.86 20.94
N ASP A 132 13.79 21.19 20.82
CA ASP A 132 14.90 20.26 21.04
C ASP A 132 14.94 19.82 22.51
N LEU A 133 14.87 20.77 23.46
CA LEU A 133 14.81 20.46 24.89
C LEU A 133 13.55 19.66 25.27
N ALA A 134 12.39 20.00 24.70
CA ALA A 134 11.15 19.28 24.98
C ALA A 134 11.17 17.83 24.46
N LEU A 135 11.88 17.58 23.35
CA LEU A 135 12.10 16.25 22.78
C LEU A 135 13.09 15.46 23.66
N ASP A 136 14.20 16.08 24.07
CA ASP A 136 15.19 15.45 24.96
C ASP A 136 14.60 15.12 26.34
N GLU A 137 13.83 16.02 26.95
CA GLU A 137 13.11 15.78 28.22
C GLU A 137 12.06 14.65 28.09
N LEU A 138 11.38 14.57 26.95
CA LEU A 138 10.38 13.54 26.68
C LEU A 138 11.02 12.16 26.51
N LEU A 139 12.06 12.03 25.69
CA LEU A 139 12.80 10.78 25.54
C LEU A 139 13.45 10.36 26.86
N ALA A 140 14.17 11.26 27.55
CA ALA A 140 14.82 10.94 28.81
C ALA A 140 13.85 10.51 29.94
N SER A 141 12.56 10.84 29.83
CA SER A 141 11.52 10.45 30.79
C SER A 141 10.71 9.22 30.36
N GLU A 142 10.47 9.01 29.07
CA GLU A 142 9.47 8.04 28.58
C GLU A 142 10.01 6.99 27.59
N ASP A 143 11.19 7.20 26.97
CA ASP A 143 11.93 6.22 26.16
C ASP A 143 12.98 5.54 27.04
N THR A 144 12.65 4.33 27.48
CA THR A 144 13.41 3.59 28.51
C THR A 144 14.32 2.51 27.94
N ASP A 145 14.03 1.99 26.74
CA ASP A 145 14.89 1.06 26.02
C ASP A 145 15.87 1.77 25.03
N LYS A 146 15.66 3.07 24.80
CA LYS A 146 16.45 3.99 23.96
C LYS A 146 16.28 3.80 22.46
N ASN A 147 15.18 3.18 22.04
CA ASN A 147 14.85 2.96 20.63
C ASN A 147 14.38 4.25 19.89
N HIS A 148 14.23 5.38 20.59
CA HIS A 148 13.68 6.65 20.08
C HIS A 148 12.20 6.59 19.68
N GLN A 149 11.42 5.75 20.34
CA GLN A 149 9.98 5.61 20.25
C GLN A 149 9.39 5.65 21.68
N ILE A 150 8.07 5.85 21.80
CA ILE A 150 7.36 5.72 23.08
C ILE A 150 6.25 4.69 22.91
N THR A 151 6.42 3.56 23.59
CA THR A 151 5.57 2.38 23.45
C THR A 151 4.86 2.02 24.76
N ILE A 152 4.07 0.95 24.74
CA ILE A 152 3.51 0.33 25.96
C ILE A 152 4.55 -0.47 26.76
N GLU A 153 5.67 -0.85 26.15
CA GLU A 153 6.74 -1.62 26.82
C GLU A 153 7.64 -0.71 27.65
N ASP A 154 7.73 0.56 27.26
CA ASP A 154 8.45 1.57 28.02
C ASP A 154 7.92 1.74 29.45
N THR A 155 8.83 1.86 30.40
CA THR A 155 8.52 1.87 31.84
C THR A 155 8.48 3.27 32.47
N GLY A 156 8.48 4.32 31.63
CA GLY A 156 8.35 5.72 32.03
C GLY A 156 7.05 6.06 32.79
N PRO A 157 6.95 7.25 33.40
CA PRO A 157 5.82 7.63 34.25
C PRO A 157 4.49 7.83 33.49
N LYS A 158 4.51 7.81 32.15
CA LYS A 158 3.39 8.05 31.24
C LYS A 158 2.70 9.40 31.50
N VAL A 159 3.48 10.42 31.86
CA VAL A 159 3.00 11.80 32.02
C VAL A 159 4.12 12.85 31.88
N ILE A 160 3.89 13.86 31.04
CA ILE A 160 4.76 15.04 30.92
C ILE A 160 3.97 16.35 31.09
N LYS A 161 4.63 17.39 31.59
CA LYS A 161 4.05 18.73 31.76
C LYS A 161 4.34 19.59 30.54
N VAL A 162 3.30 20.07 29.86
CA VAL A 162 3.43 20.92 28.67
C VAL A 162 2.88 22.32 28.95
N GLY A 163 3.64 23.35 28.58
CA GLY A 163 3.27 24.75 28.77
C GLY A 163 2.08 25.17 27.89
N THR A 164 1.11 25.90 28.44
CA THR A 164 -0.08 26.33 27.68
C THR A 164 0.16 27.62 26.90
N ALA A 165 -0.37 27.69 25.68
CA ALA A 165 -0.20 28.84 24.79
C ALA A 165 -0.77 30.14 25.38
N ASN A 166 -1.96 30.08 25.97
CA ASN A 166 -2.61 31.25 26.59
C ASN A 166 -1.84 31.80 27.79
N SER A 167 -0.95 30.99 28.40
CA SER A 167 -0.06 31.44 29.46
C SER A 167 1.39 31.68 28.99
N ASN A 168 1.67 31.59 27.68
CA ASN A 168 3.02 31.66 27.12
C ASN A 168 4.03 30.72 27.83
N GLY A 169 3.55 29.54 28.25
CA GLY A 169 4.32 28.55 29.00
C GLY A 169 4.58 28.90 30.48
N PHE A 170 3.85 29.84 31.10
CA PHE A 170 3.94 30.07 32.56
C PHE A 170 3.04 29.11 33.37
N LYS A 171 1.99 28.56 32.76
CA LYS A 171 1.13 27.51 33.31
C LYS A 171 1.26 26.26 32.45
N HIS A 172 1.10 25.10 33.07
CA HIS A 172 1.31 23.80 32.44
C HIS A 172 0.07 22.91 32.64
N VAL A 173 -0.13 21.98 31.72
CA VAL A 173 -1.08 20.87 31.88
C VAL A 173 -0.35 19.54 31.64
N ASN A 174 -0.98 18.43 32.02
CA ASN A 174 -0.37 17.11 31.92
C ASN A 174 -0.85 16.41 30.63
N VAL A 175 0.08 16.06 29.74
CA VAL A 175 -0.19 15.08 28.67
C VAL A 175 -0.01 13.69 29.28
N ARG A 176 -0.96 12.77 29.07
CA ARG A 176 -1.08 11.52 29.84
C ARG A 176 -1.19 10.29 28.92
N GLY A 177 -0.43 9.24 29.23
CA GLY A 177 -0.50 7.94 28.56
C GLY A 177 0.32 7.82 27.27
N THR A 178 0.76 6.60 26.97
CA THR A 178 1.64 6.25 25.84
C THR A 178 1.23 6.93 24.53
N TYR A 179 -0.01 6.74 24.07
CA TYR A 179 -0.46 7.23 22.77
C TYR A 179 -0.32 8.75 22.59
N MET A 180 -0.76 9.57 23.56
CA MET A 180 -0.64 11.03 23.46
C MET A 180 0.82 11.52 23.59
N LEU A 181 1.65 10.80 24.36
CA LEU A 181 3.08 11.11 24.51
C LEU A 181 3.88 10.71 23.26
N SER A 182 3.55 9.57 22.66
CA SER A 182 4.05 9.16 21.35
C SER A 182 3.66 10.16 20.26
N ASN A 183 2.40 10.57 20.20
CA ASN A 183 1.98 11.59 19.24
C ASN A 183 2.73 12.93 19.50
N LEU A 184 2.98 13.31 20.75
CA LEU A 184 3.83 14.46 21.07
C LEU A 184 5.28 14.28 20.56
N LEU A 185 5.89 13.10 20.73
CA LEU A 185 7.21 12.78 20.16
C LEU A 185 7.20 12.89 18.62
N GLN A 186 6.19 12.33 17.96
CA GLN A 186 6.04 12.42 16.50
C GLN A 186 5.92 13.88 16.05
N GLU A 187 5.02 14.66 16.64
CA GLU A 187 4.80 16.07 16.27
C GLU A 187 6.04 16.95 16.54
N LEU A 188 6.77 16.72 17.64
CA LEU A 188 8.06 17.40 17.91
C LEU A 188 9.14 16.99 16.89
N THR A 189 9.21 15.71 16.53
CA THR A 189 10.17 15.19 15.53
C THR A 189 9.90 15.79 14.15
N ILE A 190 8.62 15.86 13.73
CA ILE A 190 8.22 16.53 12.49
C ILE A 190 8.53 18.03 12.56
N ALA A 191 8.18 18.73 13.64
CA ALA A 191 8.50 20.15 13.79
C ALA A 191 10.02 20.41 13.63
N LYS A 192 10.85 19.55 14.24
CA LYS A 192 12.31 19.61 14.14
C LYS A 192 12.81 19.38 12.71
N SER A 193 12.24 18.44 11.94
CA SER A 193 12.62 18.23 10.53
C SER A 193 12.27 19.42 9.62
N PHE A 194 11.20 20.16 9.93
CA PHE A 194 10.87 21.45 9.29
C PHE A 194 11.70 22.66 9.82
N GLY A 195 12.74 22.43 10.63
CA GLY A 195 13.61 23.49 11.17
C GLY A 195 12.92 24.41 12.18
N ARG A 196 11.96 23.87 12.94
CA ARG A 196 11.20 24.60 13.98
C ARG A 196 11.77 24.29 15.36
N HIS A 197 12.49 25.24 15.93
CA HIS A 197 12.95 25.17 17.34
C HIS A 197 11.90 25.68 18.34
N GLN A 198 10.78 26.25 17.87
CA GLN A 198 9.68 26.75 18.68
C GLN A 198 8.36 26.59 17.91
N ILE A 199 7.33 26.09 18.60
CA ILE A 199 6.00 25.85 18.01
C ILE A 199 4.87 26.21 18.98
N PHE A 200 3.71 26.53 18.40
CA PHE A 200 2.41 26.35 19.05
C PHE A 200 1.84 25.03 18.54
N LEU A 201 1.37 24.17 19.45
CA LEU A 201 0.84 22.84 19.12
C LEU A 201 -0.58 22.71 19.65
N ASP A 202 -1.52 22.33 18.80
CA ASP A 202 -2.92 22.12 19.18
C ASP A 202 -3.09 20.74 19.81
N GLU A 203 -3.74 20.64 20.97
CA GLU A 203 -3.91 19.33 21.66
C GLU A 203 -4.70 18.34 20.80
N ALA A 204 -5.63 18.85 20.00
CA ALA A 204 -6.39 18.11 18.99
C ALA A 204 -5.50 17.23 18.09
N ARG A 205 -4.25 17.66 17.81
CA ARG A 205 -3.32 16.95 16.93
C ARG A 205 -2.60 15.79 17.64
N ILE A 206 -2.60 15.74 18.98
CA ILE A 206 -1.97 14.67 19.77
C ILE A 206 -2.98 13.77 20.52
N ASN A 207 -4.19 14.25 20.79
CA ASN A 207 -5.30 13.44 21.31
C ASN A 207 -6.28 12.94 20.23
N GLU A 208 -5.90 13.11 18.96
CA GLU A 208 -6.64 12.67 17.77
C GLU A 208 -7.02 11.18 17.86
N ASN A 209 -8.25 10.86 17.47
CA ASN A 209 -8.73 9.48 17.34
C ASN A 209 -7.76 8.66 16.46
N PRO A 210 -7.22 7.51 16.91
CA PRO A 210 -6.24 6.75 16.15
C PRO A 210 -6.74 6.27 14.78
N VAL A 211 -8.04 5.99 14.65
CA VAL A 211 -8.63 5.60 13.35
C VAL A 211 -8.58 6.76 12.35
N ASP A 212 -8.90 7.97 12.82
CA ASP A 212 -8.89 9.16 11.99
C ASP A 212 -7.44 9.62 11.71
N ARG A 213 -6.55 9.55 12.72
CA ARG A 213 -5.12 9.85 12.60
C ARG A 213 -4.43 8.97 11.56
N LEU A 214 -4.57 7.64 11.66
CA LEU A 214 -3.95 6.72 10.70
C LEU A 214 -4.53 6.91 9.28
N SER A 215 -5.86 7.07 9.16
CA SER A 215 -6.49 7.37 7.86
C SER A 215 -5.96 8.67 7.22
N ARG A 216 -5.77 9.71 8.03
CA ARG A 216 -5.22 11.01 7.61
C ARG A 216 -3.74 10.92 7.24
N LEU A 217 -2.92 10.20 8.02
CA LEU A 217 -1.51 9.97 7.71
C LEU A 217 -1.34 9.19 6.40
N ILE A 218 -2.13 8.13 6.20
CA ILE A 218 -2.12 7.36 4.94
C ILE A 218 -2.43 8.27 3.75
N THR A 219 -3.56 8.97 3.81
CA THR A 219 -4.08 9.77 2.66
C THR A 219 -3.22 11.00 2.34
N THR A 220 -2.65 11.67 3.34
CA THR A 220 -1.94 12.95 3.14
C THR A 220 -0.42 12.85 3.12
N GLN A 221 0.17 11.92 3.90
CA GLN A 221 1.62 11.83 4.10
C GLN A 221 2.21 10.56 3.50
N PHE A 222 1.70 9.38 3.86
CA PHE A 222 2.35 8.12 3.50
C PHE A 222 2.38 7.89 1.99
N TRP A 223 1.25 8.08 1.28
CA TRP A 223 1.28 7.98 -0.18
C TRP A 223 2.23 8.98 -0.83
N THR A 224 2.43 10.16 -0.25
CA THR A 224 3.39 11.15 -0.75
C THR A 224 4.83 10.66 -0.53
N SER A 225 5.14 10.05 0.62
CA SER A 225 6.45 9.42 0.90
C SER A 225 6.71 8.18 0.03
N LEU A 226 5.68 7.39 -0.30
CA LEU A 226 5.79 6.23 -1.18
C LEU A 226 5.79 6.58 -2.67
N THR A 227 5.48 7.83 -3.06
CA THR A 227 5.49 8.23 -4.47
C THR A 227 6.92 8.42 -4.98
N ARG A 228 7.21 7.90 -6.16
CA ARG A 228 8.41 8.16 -6.94
C ARG A 228 8.01 8.75 -8.29
N ARG A 229 8.86 9.61 -8.84
CA ARG A 229 8.69 10.18 -10.18
C ARG A 229 10.06 10.54 -10.74
N VAL A 230 10.47 9.89 -11.82
CA VAL A 230 11.82 10.07 -12.39
C VAL A 230 11.97 11.47 -13.01
N ASP A 231 13.03 12.18 -12.62
CA ASP A 231 13.48 13.44 -13.24
C ASP A 231 15.02 13.47 -13.41
N LEU A 232 15.54 14.54 -14.03
CA LEU A 232 16.98 14.72 -14.30
C LEU A 232 17.86 14.80 -13.04
N TYR A 233 17.27 15.08 -11.87
CA TYR A 233 17.98 15.31 -10.62
C TYR A 233 17.97 14.08 -9.71
N ASN A 234 16.87 13.32 -9.71
CA ASN A 234 16.64 12.22 -8.76
C ASN A 234 16.96 10.82 -9.31
N ILE A 235 17.10 10.64 -10.63
CA ILE A 235 17.25 9.31 -11.25
C ILE A 235 18.41 8.49 -10.65
N ALA A 236 19.55 9.12 -10.38
CA ALA A 236 20.72 8.44 -9.82
C ALA A 236 20.53 8.02 -8.34
N GLU A 237 19.56 8.58 -7.62
CA GLU A 237 19.19 8.12 -6.28
C GLU A 237 18.19 6.96 -6.34
N ILE A 238 17.20 7.03 -7.25
CA ILE A 238 16.25 5.94 -7.53
C ILE A 238 16.99 4.70 -8.06
N ALA A 239 17.99 4.90 -8.92
CA ALA A 239 18.76 3.82 -9.54
C ALA A 239 19.83 3.17 -8.63
N ARG A 240 20.12 3.72 -7.44
CA ARG A 240 21.00 3.03 -6.46
C ARG A 240 20.38 1.70 -6.06
N ASP A 241 21.22 0.68 -5.97
CA ASP A 241 20.85 -0.63 -5.44
C ASP A 241 21.78 -0.97 -4.27
N SER A 242 21.28 -1.76 -3.33
CA SER A 242 22.02 -2.30 -2.18
C SER A 242 21.88 -3.81 -2.03
N LYS A 243 21.09 -4.47 -2.89
CA LYS A 243 20.83 -5.91 -2.87
C LYS A 243 21.98 -6.73 -3.47
N ILE A 244 22.87 -6.09 -4.24
CA ILE A 244 24.00 -6.72 -4.94
C ILE A 244 25.26 -5.90 -4.64
N ASP A 245 26.22 -6.47 -3.88
CA ASP A 245 27.52 -5.84 -3.59
C ASP A 245 28.64 -6.44 -4.45
N THR A 246 28.60 -6.12 -5.75
CA THR A 246 29.70 -6.40 -6.68
C THR A 246 30.48 -5.11 -6.98
N PRO A 247 31.75 -5.19 -7.45
CA PRO A 247 32.52 -4.00 -7.83
C PRO A 247 31.81 -3.09 -8.84
N SER A 248 31.03 -3.66 -9.77
CA SER A 248 30.32 -2.94 -10.84
C SER A 248 28.88 -2.54 -10.48
N ALA A 249 28.35 -2.97 -9.34
CA ALA A 249 27.07 -2.48 -8.78
C ALA A 249 27.23 -1.17 -7.99
N LYS A 250 28.47 -0.74 -7.68
CA LYS A 250 28.75 0.46 -6.86
C LYS A 250 28.36 1.78 -7.51
N ASN A 251 28.33 1.82 -8.84
CA ASN A 251 27.80 2.96 -9.60
C ASN A 251 26.31 2.68 -9.91
N PRO A 252 25.40 3.65 -9.73
CA PRO A 252 24.03 3.50 -10.18
C PRO A 252 24.01 3.35 -11.71
N ARG A 253 23.18 2.44 -12.22
CA ARG A 253 23.07 2.13 -13.65
C ARG A 253 21.61 2.09 -14.06
N ILE A 254 21.31 2.57 -15.27
CA ILE A 254 20.01 2.43 -15.91
C ILE A 254 20.12 1.77 -17.30
N TYR A 255 19.24 0.81 -17.52
CA TYR A 255 19.06 0.06 -18.76
C TYR A 255 17.84 0.57 -19.54
N VAL A 256 18.06 0.94 -20.80
CA VAL A 256 17.06 1.56 -21.68
C VAL A 256 16.73 0.61 -22.85
N PRO A 257 15.45 0.41 -23.23
CA PRO A 257 15.12 -0.36 -24.43
C PRO A 257 15.80 0.19 -25.69
N TYR A 258 16.26 -0.70 -26.57
CA TYR A 258 16.96 -0.34 -27.82
C TYR A 258 16.18 0.64 -28.73
N ASN A 259 14.85 0.66 -28.60
CA ASN A 259 13.93 1.46 -29.40
C ASN A 259 13.45 2.75 -28.69
N CYS A 260 14.10 3.17 -27.59
CA CYS A 260 13.78 4.38 -26.83
C CYS A 260 14.93 5.41 -26.84
N PRO A 261 15.32 5.97 -28.01
CA PRO A 261 16.46 6.88 -28.09
C PRO A 261 16.29 8.17 -27.27
N GLU A 262 15.09 8.74 -27.24
CA GLU A 262 14.79 9.97 -26.47
C GLU A 262 14.98 9.76 -24.96
N GLN A 263 14.61 8.58 -24.43
CA GLN A 263 14.87 8.25 -23.02
C GLN A 263 16.36 8.04 -22.75
N TYR A 264 17.08 7.40 -23.68
CA TYR A 264 18.54 7.24 -23.55
C TYR A 264 19.26 8.58 -23.50
N GLU A 265 18.90 9.52 -24.39
CA GLU A 265 19.43 10.89 -24.38
C GLU A 265 19.10 11.62 -23.06
N PHE A 266 17.88 11.49 -22.54
CA PHE A 266 17.48 12.03 -21.24
C PHE A 266 18.33 11.49 -20.08
N TYR A 267 18.59 10.18 -20.01
CA TYR A 267 19.41 9.60 -18.95
C TYR A 267 20.90 9.95 -19.08
N ILE A 268 21.41 10.05 -20.31
CA ILE A 268 22.76 10.58 -20.58
C ILE A 268 22.88 12.03 -20.10
N GLN A 269 21.87 12.88 -20.37
CA GLN A 269 21.82 14.25 -19.87
C GLN A 269 21.84 14.29 -18.33
N ALA A 270 21.04 13.45 -17.66
CA ALA A 270 21.01 13.37 -16.19
C ALA A 270 22.39 12.98 -15.61
N SER A 271 23.09 12.03 -16.24
CA SER A 271 24.45 11.65 -15.87
C SER A 271 25.45 12.80 -16.04
N GLN A 272 25.37 13.54 -17.16
CA GLN A 272 26.21 14.71 -17.42
C GLN A 272 25.93 15.90 -16.48
N MET A 273 24.69 16.06 -16.01
CA MET A 273 24.32 17.10 -15.04
C MET A 273 24.89 16.83 -13.65
N ASN A 274 25.02 15.55 -13.25
CA ASN A 274 25.55 15.16 -11.94
C ASN A 274 26.71 14.13 -12.03
N PRO A 275 27.88 14.47 -12.61
CA PRO A 275 28.96 13.50 -12.85
C PRO A 275 29.55 12.85 -11.59
N SER A 276 29.36 13.48 -10.42
CA SER A 276 29.74 12.95 -9.11
C SER A 276 29.01 11.65 -8.75
N LEU A 277 27.81 11.44 -9.30
CA LEU A 277 26.99 10.25 -9.05
C LEU A 277 27.35 9.07 -9.97
N LYS A 278 28.19 9.29 -10.99
CA LYS A 278 28.68 8.25 -11.92
C LYS A 278 27.56 7.37 -12.49
N LEU A 279 26.44 7.97 -12.89
CA LEU A 279 25.32 7.25 -13.47
C LEU A 279 25.72 6.63 -14.82
N GLU A 280 25.69 5.30 -14.89
CA GLU A 280 25.91 4.55 -16.12
C GLU A 280 24.59 4.34 -16.87
N VAL A 281 24.61 4.49 -18.19
CA VAL A 281 23.42 4.40 -19.05
C VAL A 281 23.74 3.44 -20.19
N GLU A 282 22.99 2.34 -20.28
CA GLU A 282 23.25 1.26 -21.23
C GLU A 282 21.98 0.92 -22.02
N TYR A 283 22.13 0.62 -23.30
CA TYR A 283 21.04 0.03 -24.09
C TYR A 283 20.92 -1.46 -23.80
N LEU A 284 19.68 -1.92 -23.67
CA LEU A 284 19.33 -3.33 -23.75
C LEU A 284 19.41 -3.81 -25.22
N PRO A 285 19.67 -5.10 -25.48
CA PRO A 285 19.54 -5.67 -26.80
C PRO A 285 18.08 -5.66 -27.26
N LYS A 286 17.87 -5.89 -28.56
CA LYS A 286 16.53 -6.06 -29.13
C LYS A 286 15.81 -7.28 -28.54
N ASP A 287 16.51 -8.39 -28.45
CA ASP A 287 15.98 -9.66 -27.97
C ASP A 287 16.64 -9.97 -26.61
N ILE A 288 15.84 -9.95 -25.53
CA ILE A 288 16.31 -10.13 -24.15
C ILE A 288 16.18 -11.61 -23.77
N THR A 289 17.29 -12.35 -23.78
CA THR A 289 17.32 -13.78 -23.41
C THR A 289 17.72 -14.01 -21.94
N ALA A 290 17.45 -15.20 -21.40
CA ALA A 290 17.86 -15.55 -20.05
C ALA A 290 19.39 -15.56 -19.86
N GLU A 291 20.14 -15.92 -20.91
CA GLU A 291 21.60 -15.84 -20.94
C GLU A 291 22.11 -14.39 -20.87
N TYR A 292 21.45 -13.48 -21.59
CA TYR A 292 21.76 -12.05 -21.49
C TYR A 292 21.47 -11.52 -20.07
N VAL A 293 20.30 -11.83 -19.49
CA VAL A 293 19.96 -11.41 -18.13
C VAL A 293 20.97 -11.94 -17.10
N LYS A 294 21.38 -13.21 -17.20
CA LYS A 294 22.46 -13.79 -16.38
C LYS A 294 23.79 -13.03 -16.54
N SER A 295 24.10 -12.56 -17.75
CA SER A 295 25.34 -11.79 -18.00
C SER A 295 25.35 -10.43 -17.30
N LEU A 296 24.19 -9.90 -16.90
CA LEU A 296 24.06 -8.65 -16.15
C LEU A 296 24.13 -8.84 -14.61
N ASN A 297 24.25 -10.07 -14.10
CA ASN A 297 24.23 -10.34 -12.66
C ASN A 297 25.28 -9.52 -11.87
N ASP A 298 26.47 -9.32 -12.45
CA ASP A 298 27.54 -8.53 -11.83
C ASP A 298 27.45 -7.03 -12.14
N THR A 299 26.65 -6.62 -13.13
CA THR A 299 26.43 -5.22 -13.58
C THR A 299 24.96 -4.84 -13.48
N PRO A 300 24.33 -4.92 -12.30
CA PRO A 300 22.90 -4.64 -12.16
C PRO A 300 22.57 -3.18 -12.49
N GLY A 301 21.34 -2.95 -12.92
CA GLY A 301 20.78 -1.63 -13.15
C GLY A 301 19.26 -1.59 -13.02
N LEU A 302 18.73 -0.38 -12.80
CA LEU A 302 17.31 -0.05 -12.91
C LEU A 302 16.88 -0.15 -14.38
N LEU A 303 15.62 -0.48 -14.64
CA LEU A 303 15.03 -0.45 -15.98
C LEU A 303 14.25 0.86 -16.17
N ALA A 304 14.38 1.44 -17.36
CA ALA A 304 13.56 2.57 -17.77
C ALA A 304 12.06 2.22 -17.73
N LEU A 305 11.21 3.23 -17.54
CA LEU A 305 9.76 3.08 -17.46
C LEU A 305 9.08 4.16 -18.32
N ALA A 306 7.74 4.10 -18.43
CA ALA A 306 6.97 5.11 -19.15
C ALA A 306 7.28 6.55 -18.67
N MET A 307 7.49 7.45 -19.64
CA MET A 307 7.69 8.89 -19.45
C MET A 307 6.64 9.68 -20.24
N GLU A 308 6.39 10.92 -19.84
CA GLU A 308 5.57 11.88 -20.56
C GLU A 308 6.41 13.10 -21.00
N GLU A 309 6.04 13.69 -22.15
CA GLU A 309 6.58 14.98 -22.58
C GLU A 309 6.06 16.10 -21.68
N HIS A 310 6.98 16.82 -21.04
CA HIS A 310 6.70 18.04 -20.29
C HIS A 310 7.29 19.24 -21.03
N VAL A 311 6.41 20.18 -21.42
CA VAL A 311 6.78 21.43 -22.11
C VAL A 311 6.88 22.55 -21.09
N ASN A 312 8.04 23.19 -20.97
CA ASN A 312 8.22 24.34 -20.10
C ASN A 312 7.37 25.52 -20.62
N PRO A 313 6.40 26.04 -19.82
CA PRO A 313 5.47 27.08 -20.30
C PRO A 313 6.11 28.45 -20.52
N SER A 314 7.35 28.67 -20.05
CA SER A 314 8.08 29.93 -20.22
C SER A 314 9.11 29.89 -21.36
N THR A 315 9.72 28.74 -21.65
CA THR A 315 10.75 28.61 -22.71
C THR A 315 10.25 27.88 -23.96
N GLY A 316 9.17 27.10 -23.86
CA GLY A 316 8.70 26.19 -24.93
C GLY A 316 9.58 24.94 -25.09
N GLU A 317 10.60 24.77 -24.26
CA GLU A 317 11.50 23.63 -24.26
C GLU A 317 10.76 22.34 -23.87
N ARG A 318 11.00 21.27 -24.64
CA ARG A 318 10.46 19.94 -24.35
C ARG A 318 11.46 19.18 -23.50
N SER A 319 10.97 18.49 -22.49
CA SER A 319 11.72 17.64 -21.58
C SER A 319 10.92 16.37 -21.32
N LEU A 320 11.57 15.25 -21.04
CA LEU A 320 10.88 14.07 -20.53
C LEU A 320 10.80 14.12 -19.00
N VAL A 321 9.72 13.57 -18.46
CA VAL A 321 9.57 13.31 -17.02
C VAL A 321 8.87 11.96 -16.85
N GLY A 322 9.27 11.18 -15.84
CA GLY A 322 8.59 9.91 -15.54
C GLY A 322 7.12 10.14 -15.20
N TYR A 323 6.27 9.17 -15.56
CA TYR A 323 4.98 9.04 -14.87
C TYR A 323 5.24 8.76 -13.36
N PRO A 324 4.34 9.17 -12.46
CA PRO A 324 4.46 8.89 -11.04
C PRO A 324 4.01 7.46 -10.72
N TYR A 325 4.70 6.81 -9.80
CA TYR A 325 4.34 5.49 -9.26
C TYR A 325 4.49 5.44 -7.74
N ALA A 326 3.92 4.41 -7.10
CA ALA A 326 4.14 4.13 -5.69
C ALA A 326 5.08 2.93 -5.52
N VAL A 327 5.92 2.95 -4.49
CA VAL A 327 6.73 1.81 -4.04
C VAL A 327 6.08 1.14 -2.81
N PRO A 328 6.34 -0.16 -2.52
CA PRO A 328 5.74 -0.83 -1.37
C PRO A 328 6.11 -0.19 -0.01
N GLY A 329 7.35 0.30 0.15
CA GLY A 329 7.84 1.01 1.34
C GLY A 329 9.15 0.43 1.89
N GLY A 330 9.76 1.13 2.86
CA GLY A 330 11.04 0.73 3.44
C GLY A 330 12.19 0.86 2.44
N ARG A 331 12.94 -0.23 2.20
CA ARG A 331 14.15 -0.22 1.36
C ARG A 331 13.90 -0.20 -0.15
N PHE A 332 12.64 -0.24 -0.60
CA PHE A 332 12.30 -0.40 -2.01
C PHE A 332 12.20 0.95 -2.76
N ASN A 333 12.84 1.03 -3.92
CA ASN A 333 12.75 2.17 -4.84
C ASN A 333 12.15 1.79 -6.20
N GLU A 334 11.86 0.51 -6.40
CA GLU A 334 11.35 -0.05 -7.64
C GLU A 334 9.81 -0.04 -7.71
N LEU A 335 9.26 0.04 -8.92
CA LEU A 335 7.89 -0.37 -9.20
C LEU A 335 7.81 -1.89 -9.05
N TYR A 336 6.84 -2.40 -8.29
CA TYR A 336 6.55 -3.84 -8.14
C TYR A 336 5.21 -4.20 -8.81
N GLY A 337 5.10 -5.40 -9.36
CA GLY A 337 3.93 -5.88 -10.10
C GLY A 337 2.61 -5.87 -9.31
N TRP A 338 2.37 -6.90 -8.48
CA TRP A 338 1.06 -7.09 -7.84
C TRP A 338 0.76 -6.08 -6.71
N ASP A 339 1.81 -5.58 -6.03
CA ASP A 339 1.72 -4.50 -5.04
C ASP A 339 1.05 -3.26 -5.63
N SER A 340 1.39 -2.90 -6.87
CA SER A 340 0.87 -1.69 -7.53
C SER A 340 -0.64 -1.72 -7.75
N TYR A 341 -1.23 -2.89 -8.01
CA TYR A 341 -2.69 -3.02 -8.05
C TYR A 341 -3.30 -2.66 -6.68
N LEU A 342 -2.77 -3.25 -5.61
CA LEU A 342 -3.27 -3.00 -4.25
C LEU A 342 -3.02 -1.56 -3.83
N MET A 343 -1.87 -0.97 -4.17
CA MET A 343 -1.62 0.46 -3.93
C MET A 343 -2.56 1.35 -4.73
N ALA A 344 -2.84 1.04 -5.99
CA ALA A 344 -3.80 1.80 -6.82
C ALA A 344 -5.19 1.87 -6.19
N LEU A 345 -5.67 0.79 -5.54
CA LEU A 345 -6.94 0.83 -4.79
C LEU A 345 -6.92 1.93 -3.71
N GLY A 346 -5.87 1.98 -2.88
CA GLY A 346 -5.75 2.97 -1.80
C GLY A 346 -5.47 4.39 -2.29
N LEU A 347 -4.70 4.54 -3.37
CA LEU A 347 -4.44 5.81 -4.05
C LEU A 347 -5.72 6.40 -4.65
N ILE A 348 -6.56 5.56 -5.29
CA ILE A 348 -7.87 5.96 -5.84
C ILE A 348 -8.80 6.45 -4.74
N GLU A 349 -8.88 5.77 -3.60
CA GLU A 349 -9.68 6.23 -2.45
C GLU A 349 -9.10 7.52 -1.82
N SER A 350 -7.79 7.75 -1.98
CA SER A 350 -7.09 8.97 -1.56
C SER A 350 -7.13 10.10 -2.60
N ASN A 351 -7.86 9.93 -3.71
CA ASN A 351 -7.92 10.84 -4.87
C ASN A 351 -6.57 11.10 -5.58
N LYS A 352 -5.55 10.26 -5.37
CA LYS A 352 -4.23 10.27 -6.04
C LYS A 352 -4.26 9.42 -7.32
N VAL A 353 -5.24 9.71 -8.19
CA VAL A 353 -5.55 8.89 -9.38
C VAL A 353 -4.45 8.99 -10.45
N ASP A 354 -3.69 10.08 -10.45
CA ASP A 354 -2.50 10.29 -11.28
C ASP A 354 -1.41 9.23 -11.02
N VAL A 355 -1.12 8.92 -9.75
CA VAL A 355 -0.16 7.88 -9.36
C VAL A 355 -0.67 6.48 -9.74
N ALA A 356 -1.96 6.21 -9.50
CA ALA A 356 -2.58 4.95 -9.91
C ALA A 356 -2.55 4.76 -11.44
N ARG A 357 -2.80 5.84 -12.21
CA ARG A 357 -2.67 5.83 -13.68
C ARG A 357 -1.24 5.61 -14.12
N GLY A 358 -0.27 6.30 -13.53
CA GLY A 358 1.14 6.19 -13.91
C GLY A 358 1.68 4.76 -13.81
N MET A 359 1.29 4.01 -12.78
CA MET A 359 1.61 2.58 -12.66
C MET A 359 1.03 1.73 -13.81
N VAL A 360 -0.18 2.02 -14.30
CA VAL A 360 -0.74 1.35 -15.48
C VAL A 360 0.01 1.74 -16.77
N GLU A 361 0.39 3.01 -16.92
CA GLU A 361 1.24 3.46 -18.05
C GLU A 361 2.60 2.75 -18.03
N HIS A 362 3.19 2.53 -16.85
CA HIS A 362 4.41 1.75 -16.69
C HIS A 362 4.22 0.27 -17.03
N PHE A 363 3.13 -0.39 -16.61
CA PHE A 363 2.87 -1.78 -16.98
C PHE A 363 2.64 -1.99 -18.48
N ILE A 364 2.01 -1.03 -19.16
CA ILE A 364 1.95 -1.03 -20.62
C ILE A 364 3.37 -1.00 -21.20
N PHE A 365 4.23 -0.11 -20.72
CA PHE A 365 5.63 0.00 -21.15
C PHE A 365 6.45 -1.28 -20.86
N GLU A 366 6.29 -1.90 -19.68
CA GLU A 366 6.96 -3.16 -19.35
C GLU A 366 6.52 -4.31 -20.25
N ILE A 367 5.24 -4.41 -20.59
CA ILE A 367 4.74 -5.41 -21.53
C ILE A 367 5.22 -5.12 -22.97
N ASP A 368 5.29 -3.86 -23.38
CA ASP A 368 5.71 -3.48 -24.73
C ASP A 368 7.23 -3.69 -24.94
N HIS A 369 8.07 -3.36 -23.95
CA HIS A 369 9.53 -3.40 -24.07
C HIS A 369 10.22 -4.58 -23.37
N TYR A 370 9.59 -5.21 -22.37
CA TYR A 370 10.12 -6.36 -21.60
C TYR A 370 9.22 -7.61 -21.66
N SER A 371 8.19 -7.58 -22.52
CA SER A 371 7.21 -8.65 -22.79
C SER A 371 6.26 -9.03 -21.64
N LYS A 372 6.45 -8.51 -20.43
CA LYS A 372 5.66 -8.88 -19.24
C LYS A 372 5.70 -7.77 -18.19
N ILE A 373 4.70 -7.71 -17.31
CA ILE A 373 4.85 -6.99 -16.04
C ILE A 373 5.97 -7.67 -15.25
N LEU A 374 6.93 -6.89 -14.76
CA LEU A 374 8.08 -7.42 -14.04
C LEU A 374 7.77 -7.63 -12.56
N ASN A 375 8.56 -8.49 -11.91
CA ASN A 375 8.56 -8.61 -10.45
C ASN A 375 8.85 -7.24 -9.81
N ALA A 376 9.92 -6.60 -10.29
CA ALA A 376 10.16 -5.18 -10.16
C ALA A 376 11.04 -4.67 -11.32
N ASN A 377 11.16 -3.35 -11.52
CA ASN A 377 11.86 -2.78 -12.68
C ASN A 377 13.42 -2.77 -12.55
N ARG A 378 14.04 -3.94 -12.36
CA ARG A 378 15.51 -4.14 -12.38
C ARG A 378 15.92 -5.21 -13.38
N SER A 379 17.11 -5.06 -13.95
CA SER A 379 17.80 -6.03 -14.82
C SER A 379 17.62 -7.51 -14.42
N TYR A 380 17.93 -7.88 -13.17
CA TYR A 380 17.83 -9.26 -12.66
C TYR A 380 16.39 -9.80 -12.50
N TYR A 381 15.36 -8.95 -12.71
CA TYR A 381 13.96 -9.36 -12.76
C TYR A 381 13.41 -9.52 -14.19
N LEU A 382 14.17 -9.23 -15.26
CA LEU A 382 13.69 -9.30 -16.66
C LEU A 382 13.05 -10.65 -17.09
N CYS A 383 13.48 -11.76 -16.47
CA CYS A 383 12.94 -13.11 -16.71
C CYS A 383 11.80 -13.50 -15.76
N ARG A 384 11.32 -12.61 -14.87
CA ARG A 384 10.40 -12.93 -13.77
C ARG A 384 9.28 -11.90 -13.64
N SER A 385 8.04 -12.38 -13.57
CA SER A 385 6.84 -11.58 -13.40
C SER A 385 6.35 -11.57 -11.94
N GLN A 386 5.08 -11.22 -11.74
CA GLN A 386 4.32 -11.31 -10.49
C GLN A 386 2.82 -11.60 -10.81
N PRO A 387 1.96 -11.87 -9.81
CA PRO A 387 0.54 -12.18 -10.04
C PRO A 387 -0.19 -11.09 -10.88
N PRO A 388 -0.85 -11.45 -12.00
CA PRO A 388 -1.34 -10.47 -12.97
C PRO A 388 -2.68 -9.81 -12.58
N PHE A 389 -2.71 -8.48 -12.50
CA PHE A 389 -3.90 -7.68 -12.13
C PHE A 389 -4.25 -6.53 -13.10
N LEU A 390 -3.58 -6.44 -14.26
CA LEU A 390 -3.66 -5.26 -15.14
C LEU A 390 -5.08 -4.92 -15.60
N THR A 391 -5.92 -5.92 -15.90
CA THR A 391 -7.28 -5.68 -16.43
C THR A 391 -8.18 -4.99 -15.41
N ASP A 392 -8.21 -5.46 -14.16
CA ASP A 392 -8.99 -4.86 -13.08
C ASP A 392 -8.43 -3.48 -12.69
N MET A 393 -7.10 -3.36 -12.62
CA MET A 393 -6.41 -2.10 -12.36
C MET A 393 -6.75 -1.02 -13.40
N ALA A 394 -6.69 -1.37 -14.69
CA ALA A 394 -6.99 -0.47 -15.79
C ALA A 394 -8.46 -0.04 -15.81
N LEU A 395 -9.40 -0.96 -15.54
CA LEU A 395 -10.83 -0.65 -15.42
C LEU A 395 -11.11 0.32 -14.26
N LEU A 396 -10.49 0.10 -13.09
CA LEU A 396 -10.68 0.97 -11.93
C LEU A 396 -10.11 2.37 -12.14
N VAL A 397 -8.93 2.49 -12.77
CA VAL A 397 -8.37 3.79 -13.15
C VAL A 397 -9.26 4.45 -14.22
N PHE A 398 -9.67 3.72 -15.25
CA PHE A 398 -10.51 4.21 -16.36
C PHE A 398 -11.78 4.92 -15.85
N GLU A 399 -12.55 4.28 -14.97
CA GLU A 399 -13.75 4.87 -14.38
C GLU A 399 -13.42 6.17 -13.62
N LYS A 400 -12.30 6.20 -12.90
CA LYS A 400 -11.88 7.35 -12.09
C LYS A 400 -11.34 8.54 -12.89
N ILE A 401 -10.81 8.31 -14.09
CA ILE A 401 -10.39 9.38 -15.01
C ILE A 401 -11.52 9.82 -15.96
N GLY A 402 -12.77 9.46 -15.69
CA GLY A 402 -13.98 9.93 -16.41
C GLY A 402 -14.64 8.88 -17.31
N GLY A 403 -14.11 7.66 -17.35
CA GLY A 403 -14.70 6.51 -18.05
C GLY A 403 -15.08 6.80 -19.49
N LYS A 404 -16.25 6.30 -19.90
CA LYS A 404 -16.81 6.47 -21.26
C LYS A 404 -17.02 7.93 -21.69
N ASN A 405 -17.02 8.90 -20.78
CA ASN A 405 -17.22 10.32 -21.09
C ASN A 405 -15.90 11.04 -21.43
N ASN A 406 -14.75 10.41 -21.23
CA ASN A 406 -13.43 10.98 -21.52
C ASN A 406 -12.75 10.19 -22.67
N PRO A 407 -12.57 10.78 -23.86
CA PRO A 407 -11.88 10.12 -24.98
C PRO A 407 -10.46 9.63 -24.64
N ASN A 408 -9.73 10.37 -23.81
CA ASN A 408 -8.38 9.99 -23.36
C ASN A 408 -8.42 8.77 -22.44
N ALA A 409 -9.49 8.62 -21.63
CA ALA A 409 -9.70 7.44 -20.81
C ALA A 409 -9.96 6.20 -21.68
N ILE A 410 -10.78 6.33 -22.73
CA ILE A 410 -11.02 5.24 -23.68
C ILE A 410 -9.73 4.84 -24.40
N GLN A 411 -8.89 5.79 -24.81
CA GLN A 411 -7.59 5.50 -25.41
C GLN A 411 -6.64 4.80 -24.43
N PHE A 412 -6.57 5.26 -23.18
CA PHE A 412 -5.83 4.62 -22.09
C PHE A 412 -6.28 3.16 -21.87
N LEU A 413 -7.59 2.93 -21.73
CA LEU A 413 -8.17 1.59 -21.56
C LEU A 413 -7.81 0.67 -22.74
N LYS A 414 -7.90 1.18 -23.98
CA LYS A 414 -7.52 0.41 -25.18
C LYS A 414 -6.04 0.05 -25.24
N ARG A 415 -5.13 0.89 -24.72
CA ARG A 415 -3.70 0.56 -24.64
C ARG A 415 -3.45 -0.48 -23.55
N ALA A 416 -4.04 -0.30 -22.36
CA ALA A 416 -3.96 -1.26 -21.26
C ALA A 416 -4.46 -2.65 -21.66
N PHE A 417 -5.58 -2.75 -22.38
CA PHE A 417 -6.12 -4.05 -22.81
C PHE A 417 -5.38 -4.68 -23.99
N ARG A 418 -4.76 -3.91 -24.88
CA ARG A 418 -3.79 -4.46 -25.85
C ARG A 418 -2.62 -5.13 -25.14
N ALA A 419 -2.03 -4.43 -24.17
CA ALA A 419 -0.94 -4.96 -23.34
C ALA A 419 -1.40 -6.21 -22.56
N ALA A 420 -2.56 -6.18 -21.90
CA ALA A 420 -3.10 -7.33 -21.18
C ALA A 420 -3.35 -8.57 -22.07
N ILE A 421 -3.81 -8.38 -23.31
CA ILE A 421 -3.97 -9.48 -24.28
C ILE A 421 -2.61 -10.05 -24.70
N LYS A 422 -1.62 -9.19 -24.97
CA LYS A 422 -0.24 -9.59 -25.27
C LYS A 422 0.37 -10.39 -24.11
N GLU A 423 0.29 -9.86 -22.89
CA GLU A 423 0.76 -10.53 -21.66
C GLU A 423 0.07 -11.90 -21.45
N TYR A 424 -1.26 -11.95 -21.59
CA TYR A 424 -2.01 -13.20 -21.48
C TYR A 424 -1.51 -14.25 -22.50
N LYS A 425 -1.30 -13.88 -23.76
CA LYS A 425 -0.88 -14.79 -24.84
C LYS A 425 0.59 -15.19 -24.74
N GLU A 426 1.49 -14.20 -24.67
CA GLU A 426 2.94 -14.39 -24.77
C GLU A 426 3.60 -14.83 -23.45
N VAL A 427 2.97 -14.60 -22.29
CA VAL A 427 3.53 -14.96 -20.98
C VAL A 427 2.73 -16.10 -20.35
N TRP A 428 1.46 -15.86 -20.02
CA TRP A 428 0.71 -16.75 -19.15
C TRP A 428 0.12 -17.97 -19.84
N MET A 429 -0.24 -17.84 -21.12
CA MET A 429 -0.72 -18.93 -21.98
C MET A 429 0.34 -19.42 -22.98
N SER A 430 1.62 -19.15 -22.70
CA SER A 430 2.75 -19.65 -23.46
C SER A 430 3.60 -20.62 -22.63
N SER A 431 4.33 -21.50 -23.33
CA SER A 431 5.36 -22.33 -22.72
C SER A 431 6.50 -21.44 -22.19
N PRO A 432 7.08 -21.72 -21.00
CA PRO A 432 6.89 -22.91 -20.17
C PRO A 432 5.82 -22.77 -19.07
N ARG A 433 5.10 -21.65 -18.97
CA ARG A 433 4.07 -21.40 -17.94
C ARG A 433 2.79 -22.19 -18.19
N LEU A 434 2.36 -22.34 -19.45
CA LEU A 434 1.20 -23.16 -19.82
C LEU A 434 1.51 -24.66 -19.74
N ASP A 435 0.78 -25.39 -18.90
CA ASP A 435 0.75 -26.86 -18.98
C ASP A 435 -0.19 -27.31 -20.11
N SER A 436 0.37 -27.99 -21.11
CA SER A 436 -0.36 -28.46 -22.29
C SER A 436 -1.40 -29.54 -21.99
N LEU A 437 -1.28 -30.28 -20.87
CA LEU A 437 -2.19 -31.37 -20.54
C LEU A 437 -3.48 -30.88 -19.86
N THR A 438 -3.35 -30.03 -18.83
CA THR A 438 -4.50 -29.45 -18.14
C THR A 438 -5.06 -28.25 -18.89
N GLY A 439 -4.21 -27.51 -19.61
CA GLY A 439 -4.53 -26.20 -20.19
C GLY A 439 -4.71 -25.12 -19.11
N LEU A 440 -4.01 -25.27 -17.98
CA LEU A 440 -3.88 -24.29 -16.90
C LEU A 440 -2.43 -23.81 -16.83
N SER A 441 -2.21 -22.67 -16.17
CA SER A 441 -0.90 -22.03 -16.09
C SER A 441 -0.25 -22.22 -14.72
N CYS A 442 1.08 -22.34 -14.72
CA CYS A 442 1.96 -22.41 -13.55
C CYS A 442 2.88 -21.17 -13.52
N TYR A 443 3.34 -20.76 -12.34
CA TYR A 443 4.44 -19.81 -12.22
C TYR A 443 5.74 -20.52 -12.61
N HIS A 444 6.28 -20.27 -13.80
CA HIS A 444 7.42 -21.03 -14.34
C HIS A 444 8.35 -20.10 -15.13
N PRO A 445 9.14 -19.24 -14.46
CA PRO A 445 10.01 -18.27 -15.12
C PRO A 445 11.24 -18.89 -15.80
N ASP A 446 11.65 -18.21 -16.87
CA ASP A 446 12.68 -18.67 -17.83
C ASP A 446 14.13 -18.43 -17.36
N GLY A 447 14.32 -17.73 -16.25
CA GLY A 447 15.65 -17.36 -15.75
C GLY A 447 16.56 -18.56 -15.48
N ILE A 448 17.88 -18.34 -15.55
CA ILE A 448 18.91 -19.37 -15.39
C ILE A 448 19.94 -19.00 -14.31
N GLY A 449 20.69 -19.98 -13.81
CA GLY A 449 21.70 -19.79 -12.77
C GLY A 449 21.12 -19.52 -11.37
N ILE A 450 21.95 -18.94 -10.51
CA ILE A 450 21.62 -18.51 -9.14
C ILE A 450 21.07 -17.07 -9.18
N PRO A 451 19.93 -16.76 -8.53
CA PRO A 451 19.45 -15.38 -8.38
C PRO A 451 20.51 -14.49 -7.70
N PRO A 452 20.93 -13.36 -8.29
CA PRO A 452 21.99 -12.52 -7.72
C PRO A 452 21.51 -11.63 -6.59
N GLU A 453 20.20 -11.37 -6.46
CA GLU A 453 19.63 -10.35 -5.57
C GLU A 453 19.34 -10.82 -4.13
N THR A 454 19.72 -12.05 -3.81
CA THR A 454 19.62 -12.62 -2.45
C THR A 454 20.84 -12.26 -1.60
N GLU A 455 20.66 -12.27 -0.28
CA GLU A 455 21.77 -12.17 0.66
C GLU A 455 22.88 -13.21 0.31
N PRO A 456 24.19 -12.87 0.44
CA PRO A 456 25.25 -13.67 -0.16
C PRO A 456 25.28 -15.14 0.24
N ASP A 457 24.94 -15.44 1.49
CA ASP A 457 24.93 -16.78 2.12
C ASP A 457 23.60 -17.54 1.96
N HIS A 458 22.56 -16.91 1.42
CA HIS A 458 21.18 -17.41 1.40
C HIS A 458 21.03 -18.84 0.82
N PHE A 459 21.83 -19.19 -0.18
CA PHE A 459 21.82 -20.51 -0.83
C PHE A 459 22.97 -21.44 -0.41
N ASP A 460 23.86 -21.04 0.50
CA ASP A 460 25.08 -21.83 0.81
C ASP A 460 24.76 -23.22 1.37
N THR A 461 23.71 -23.36 2.18
CA THR A 461 23.26 -24.66 2.72
C THR A 461 22.81 -25.64 1.63
N ILE A 462 22.23 -25.12 0.54
CA ILE A 462 21.80 -25.91 -0.62
C ILE A 462 22.97 -26.22 -1.55
N LEU A 463 23.95 -25.32 -1.64
CA LEU A 463 25.12 -25.42 -2.50
C LEU A 463 26.24 -26.29 -1.91
N LEU A 464 26.38 -26.36 -0.57
CA LEU A 464 27.46 -27.07 0.11
C LEU A 464 27.62 -28.54 -0.32
N PRO A 465 26.55 -29.37 -0.42
CA PRO A 465 26.70 -30.76 -0.85
C PRO A 465 27.19 -30.92 -2.30
N TYR A 466 26.92 -29.93 -3.16
CA TYR A 466 27.44 -29.89 -4.52
C TYR A 466 28.90 -29.41 -4.55
N ALA A 467 29.29 -28.47 -3.69
CA ALA A 467 30.69 -28.04 -3.55
C ALA A 467 31.59 -29.21 -3.11
N GLU A 468 31.13 -29.99 -2.13
CA GLU A 468 31.76 -31.24 -1.70
C GLU A 468 31.82 -32.28 -2.83
N LYS A 469 30.70 -32.52 -3.52
CA LYS A 469 30.62 -33.46 -4.67
C LYS A 469 31.65 -33.15 -5.76
N TYR A 470 31.88 -31.87 -6.07
CA TYR A 470 32.84 -31.43 -7.09
C TYR A 470 34.24 -31.14 -6.55
N ASN A 471 34.46 -31.25 -5.22
CA ASN A 471 35.71 -30.94 -4.54
C ASN A 471 36.24 -29.53 -4.86
N VAL A 472 35.36 -28.53 -4.76
CA VAL A 472 35.64 -27.10 -5.00
C VAL A 472 35.09 -26.24 -3.85
N THR A 473 35.55 -24.99 -3.74
CA THR A 473 34.95 -24.01 -2.82
C THR A 473 33.55 -23.59 -3.27
N LEU A 474 32.71 -23.10 -2.35
CA LEU A 474 31.38 -22.55 -2.66
C LEU A 474 31.45 -21.43 -3.71
N GLU A 475 32.38 -20.48 -3.56
CA GLU A 475 32.63 -19.42 -4.55
C GLU A 475 32.94 -19.99 -5.93
N LYS A 476 33.80 -21.01 -6.01
CA LYS A 476 34.16 -21.63 -7.29
C LYS A 476 33.01 -22.45 -7.88
N LEU A 477 32.20 -23.12 -7.05
CA LEU A 477 30.97 -23.79 -7.48
C LEU A 477 30.00 -22.78 -8.10
N ARG A 478 29.72 -21.67 -7.41
CA ARG A 478 28.81 -20.60 -7.88
C ARG A 478 29.22 -20.10 -9.28
N TYR A 479 30.51 -19.83 -9.47
CA TYR A 479 31.07 -19.49 -10.79
C TYR A 479 30.88 -20.60 -11.83
N LEU A 480 31.32 -21.83 -11.54
CA LEU A 480 31.28 -22.96 -12.49
C LEU A 480 29.85 -23.35 -12.89
N TYR A 481 28.88 -23.20 -11.98
CA TYR A 481 27.47 -23.45 -12.22
C TYR A 481 26.82 -22.32 -13.03
N ASN A 482 27.04 -21.06 -12.66
CA ASN A 482 26.52 -19.92 -13.44
C ASN A 482 27.11 -19.87 -14.86
N GLU A 483 28.35 -20.33 -15.07
CA GLU A 483 28.96 -20.44 -16.40
C GLU A 483 28.59 -21.73 -17.15
N GLY A 484 27.68 -22.56 -16.61
CA GLY A 484 27.19 -23.78 -17.26
C GLY A 484 28.24 -24.88 -17.45
N MET A 485 29.40 -24.75 -16.79
CA MET A 485 30.49 -25.75 -16.79
C MET A 485 30.11 -26.95 -15.91
N ILE A 486 29.35 -26.71 -14.85
CA ILE A 486 28.68 -27.74 -14.04
C ILE A 486 27.19 -27.74 -14.42
N LYS A 487 26.63 -28.93 -14.65
CA LYS A 487 25.21 -29.13 -14.96
C LYS A 487 24.61 -30.10 -13.95
N GLU A 488 23.65 -29.63 -13.17
CA GLU A 488 23.05 -30.38 -12.06
C GLU A 488 21.53 -30.27 -12.12
N PRO A 489 20.82 -31.19 -12.82
CA PRO A 489 19.38 -31.10 -13.02
C PRO A 489 18.53 -30.99 -11.75
N LYS A 490 19.06 -31.41 -10.59
CA LYS A 490 18.43 -31.21 -9.28
C LYS A 490 18.58 -29.77 -8.77
N LEU A 491 19.72 -29.15 -9.00
CA LEU A 491 20.01 -27.76 -8.64
C LEU A 491 19.31 -26.80 -9.62
N ASP A 492 19.29 -27.13 -10.91
CA ASP A 492 18.52 -26.44 -11.95
C ASP A 492 17.03 -26.40 -11.55
N ALA A 493 16.47 -27.55 -11.13
CA ALA A 493 15.09 -27.65 -10.66
C ALA A 493 14.84 -26.88 -9.35
N PHE A 494 15.78 -26.90 -8.39
CA PHE A 494 15.68 -26.12 -7.17
C PHE A 494 15.56 -24.62 -7.48
N PHE A 495 16.46 -24.07 -8.30
CA PHE A 495 16.44 -22.65 -8.65
C PHE A 495 15.27 -22.25 -9.56
N LEU A 496 14.76 -23.18 -10.38
CA LEU A 496 13.48 -22.99 -11.06
C LEU A 496 12.32 -22.85 -10.05
N HIS A 497 12.27 -23.70 -9.01
CA HIS A 497 11.27 -23.60 -7.97
C HIS A 497 11.39 -22.32 -7.14
N ASP A 498 12.60 -21.89 -6.75
CA ASP A 498 12.82 -20.58 -6.07
C ASP A 498 12.32 -19.41 -6.94
N ARG A 499 12.70 -19.33 -8.22
CA ARG A 499 12.22 -18.26 -9.09
C ARG A 499 10.71 -18.28 -9.27
N ALA A 500 10.09 -19.47 -9.33
CA ALA A 500 8.64 -19.63 -9.37
C ALA A 500 7.95 -19.17 -8.08
N VAL A 501 8.53 -19.46 -6.91
CA VAL A 501 8.09 -18.96 -5.60
C VAL A 501 8.08 -17.43 -5.61
N ARG A 502 9.15 -16.78 -6.07
CA ARG A 502 9.24 -15.31 -6.22
C ARG A 502 8.27 -14.74 -7.26
N GLU A 503 8.01 -15.46 -8.36
CA GLU A 503 7.01 -15.06 -9.37
C GLU A 503 5.57 -15.16 -8.84
N SER A 504 5.32 -16.03 -7.86
CA SER A 504 4.01 -16.14 -7.21
C SER A 504 3.70 -15.01 -6.21
N GLY A 505 4.70 -14.20 -5.85
CA GLY A 505 4.61 -13.19 -4.78
C GLY A 505 4.55 -13.77 -3.35
N HIS A 506 4.62 -15.09 -3.19
CA HIS A 506 4.56 -15.77 -1.89
C HIS A 506 5.93 -16.33 -1.47
N ASP A 507 7.01 -15.57 -1.67
CA ASP A 507 8.36 -15.89 -1.20
C ASP A 507 8.53 -15.62 0.31
N THR A 508 8.59 -16.62 1.20
CA THR A 508 8.39 -18.08 0.97
C THR A 508 7.22 -18.68 1.77
N THR A 509 6.70 -19.83 1.29
CA THR A 509 5.67 -20.68 1.92
C THR A 509 5.96 -22.15 1.65
N TYR A 510 5.71 -23.03 2.62
CA TYR A 510 5.78 -24.48 2.45
C TYR A 510 4.78 -25.05 1.45
N ARG A 511 3.81 -24.25 0.97
CA ARG A 511 2.97 -24.60 -0.19
C ARG A 511 3.80 -24.77 -1.46
N PHE A 512 4.89 -24.00 -1.59
CA PHE A 512 5.59 -23.77 -2.85
C PHE A 512 7.07 -24.23 -2.84
N GLU A 513 7.72 -24.28 -1.67
CA GLU A 513 9.11 -24.75 -1.52
C GLU A 513 9.37 -26.08 -2.27
N GLY A 514 10.27 -26.06 -3.26
CA GLY A 514 10.65 -27.23 -4.04
C GLY A 514 9.59 -27.82 -4.97
N VAL A 515 8.42 -27.18 -5.13
CA VAL A 515 7.31 -27.68 -5.97
C VAL A 515 6.66 -26.63 -6.88
N CYS A 516 6.78 -25.33 -6.57
CA CYS A 516 6.00 -24.22 -7.17
C CYS A 516 5.85 -24.27 -8.70
N ALA A 517 6.96 -24.37 -9.44
CA ALA A 517 6.97 -24.43 -10.91
C ALA A 517 6.15 -25.56 -11.57
N TYR A 518 5.71 -26.56 -10.81
CA TYR A 518 4.83 -27.63 -11.31
C TYR A 518 3.41 -27.54 -10.76
N LEU A 519 3.06 -26.46 -10.05
CA LEU A 519 1.72 -26.22 -9.54
C LEU A 519 0.97 -25.28 -10.49
N ALA A 520 -0.08 -25.80 -11.11
CA ALA A 520 -1.18 -24.95 -11.54
C ALA A 520 -1.88 -24.49 -10.26
N THR A 521 -1.71 -23.22 -9.90
CA THR A 521 -2.23 -22.68 -8.64
C THR A 521 -3.65 -22.15 -8.79
N ILE A 522 -4.46 -22.21 -7.72
CA ILE A 522 -5.74 -21.50 -7.70
C ILE A 522 -5.53 -20.00 -7.85
N ASP A 523 -4.42 -19.49 -7.31
CA ASP A 523 -3.94 -18.11 -7.37
C ASP A 523 -3.96 -17.59 -8.82
N LEU A 524 -3.02 -18.07 -9.64
CA LEU A 524 -2.82 -17.59 -11.02
C LEU A 524 -4.04 -17.87 -11.88
N ASN A 525 -4.64 -19.06 -11.75
CA ASN A 525 -5.75 -19.45 -12.63
C ASN A 525 -7.06 -18.71 -12.30
N SER A 526 -7.23 -18.19 -11.07
CA SER A 526 -8.30 -17.23 -10.77
C SER A 526 -8.05 -15.88 -11.43
N LEU A 527 -6.80 -15.38 -11.42
CA LEU A 527 -6.44 -14.11 -12.07
C LEU A 527 -6.56 -14.19 -13.60
N LEU A 528 -6.19 -15.32 -14.20
CA LEU A 528 -6.36 -15.52 -15.65
C LEU A 528 -7.84 -15.64 -16.06
N TYR A 529 -8.70 -16.24 -15.22
CA TYR A 529 -10.15 -16.18 -15.44
C TYR A 529 -10.66 -14.72 -15.42
N LYS A 530 -10.16 -13.90 -14.48
CA LYS A 530 -10.52 -12.48 -14.43
C LYS A 530 -10.05 -11.72 -15.68
N TYR A 531 -8.83 -11.98 -16.17
CA TYR A 531 -8.34 -11.45 -17.45
C TYR A 531 -9.27 -11.83 -18.60
N GLU A 532 -9.61 -13.11 -18.77
CA GLU A 532 -10.49 -13.59 -19.85
C GLU A 532 -11.86 -12.89 -19.82
N LYS A 533 -12.46 -12.74 -18.64
CA LYS A 533 -13.75 -12.08 -18.44
C LYS A 533 -13.70 -10.57 -18.69
N ASP A 534 -12.65 -9.89 -18.22
CA ASP A 534 -12.47 -8.45 -18.43
C ASP A 534 -12.16 -8.14 -19.91
N ILE A 535 -11.34 -8.97 -20.57
CA ILE A 535 -11.00 -8.84 -21.99
C ILE A 535 -12.26 -9.03 -22.85
N ALA A 536 -13.07 -10.06 -22.57
CA ALA A 536 -14.36 -10.24 -23.25
C ALA A 536 -15.26 -8.99 -23.13
N PHE A 537 -15.39 -8.44 -21.92
CA PHE A 537 -16.15 -7.22 -21.67
C PHE A 537 -15.61 -6.02 -22.46
N VAL A 538 -14.29 -5.75 -22.40
CA VAL A 538 -13.70 -4.58 -23.06
C VAL A 538 -13.70 -4.70 -24.58
N ILE A 539 -13.51 -5.90 -25.14
CA ILE A 539 -13.63 -6.14 -26.59
C ILE A 539 -15.04 -5.79 -27.06
N LYS A 540 -16.07 -6.28 -26.35
CA LYS A 540 -17.47 -5.99 -26.66
C LYS A 540 -17.79 -4.49 -26.62
N GLU A 541 -17.53 -3.85 -25.49
CA GLU A 541 -18.03 -2.49 -25.23
C GLU A 541 -17.16 -1.39 -25.87
N TYR A 542 -15.84 -1.61 -26.04
CA TYR A 542 -14.91 -0.57 -26.49
C TYR A 542 -14.21 -0.86 -27.82
N PHE A 543 -14.08 -2.13 -28.23
CA PHE A 543 -13.53 -2.49 -29.55
C PHE A 543 -14.61 -2.82 -30.60
N GLY A 544 -15.90 -2.69 -30.26
CA GLY A 544 -17.00 -2.98 -31.21
C GLY A 544 -17.21 -4.48 -31.43
N ASN A 545 -16.87 -5.30 -30.43
CA ASN A 545 -16.88 -6.76 -30.43
C ASN A 545 -15.90 -7.45 -31.40
N GLU A 546 -14.93 -6.75 -31.96
CA GLU A 546 -13.85 -7.35 -32.75
C GLU A 546 -12.50 -6.77 -32.31
N TYR A 547 -11.56 -7.63 -31.92
CA TYR A 547 -10.18 -7.27 -31.63
C TYR A 547 -9.25 -8.02 -32.57
N LYS A 548 -8.50 -7.25 -33.37
CA LYS A 548 -7.38 -7.75 -34.16
C LYS A 548 -6.07 -7.48 -33.41
N ASP A 549 -5.34 -8.53 -33.09
CA ASP A 549 -4.01 -8.44 -32.52
C ASP A 549 -3.01 -7.93 -33.58
N GLU A 550 -2.24 -6.92 -33.22
CA GLU A 550 -1.27 -6.27 -34.09
C GLU A 550 0.04 -7.09 -34.19
N ASN A 551 0.29 -8.01 -33.25
CA ASN A 551 1.53 -8.82 -33.17
C ASN A 551 1.49 -10.07 -34.07
N ASP A 552 0.38 -10.81 -34.07
CA ASP A 552 0.23 -12.06 -34.84
C ASP A 552 -0.92 -12.03 -35.86
N GLY A 553 -1.69 -10.94 -35.92
CA GLY A 553 -2.81 -10.78 -36.85
C GLY A 553 -4.08 -11.57 -36.48
N THR A 554 -4.12 -12.26 -35.34
CA THR A 554 -5.31 -13.01 -34.89
C THR A 554 -6.49 -12.08 -34.63
N VAL A 555 -7.71 -12.55 -34.94
CA VAL A 555 -8.96 -11.81 -34.68
C VAL A 555 -9.79 -12.59 -33.67
N THR A 556 -10.26 -11.91 -32.62
CA THR A 556 -11.09 -12.46 -31.55
C THR A 556 -12.26 -11.55 -31.22
N ASP A 557 -13.37 -12.11 -30.76
CA ASP A 557 -14.57 -11.42 -30.30
C ASP A 557 -14.82 -11.73 -28.81
N SER A 558 -15.83 -11.11 -28.19
CA SER A 558 -16.12 -11.42 -26.78
C SER A 558 -16.59 -12.87 -26.54
N GLU A 559 -17.24 -13.50 -27.52
CA GLU A 559 -17.70 -14.89 -27.39
C GLU A 559 -16.54 -15.88 -27.33
N HIS A 560 -15.44 -15.62 -28.06
CA HIS A 560 -14.19 -16.38 -27.96
C HIS A 560 -13.62 -16.34 -26.54
N TRP A 561 -13.49 -15.15 -25.96
CA TRP A 561 -12.91 -14.98 -24.62
C TRP A 561 -13.83 -15.51 -23.50
N GLU A 562 -15.16 -15.40 -23.64
CA GLU A 562 -16.12 -16.05 -22.74
C GLU A 562 -15.99 -17.59 -22.76
N LYS A 563 -15.76 -18.20 -23.93
CA LYS A 563 -15.52 -19.64 -24.05
C LYS A 563 -14.20 -20.06 -23.39
N LEU A 564 -13.15 -19.22 -23.44
CA LEU A 564 -11.90 -19.47 -22.71
C LEU A 564 -12.12 -19.44 -21.19
N ALA A 565 -12.85 -18.43 -20.69
CA ALA A 565 -13.19 -18.30 -19.28
C ALA A 565 -13.98 -19.51 -18.76
N GLU A 566 -15.01 -19.96 -19.47
CA GLU A 566 -15.81 -21.13 -19.05
C GLU A 566 -15.00 -22.44 -19.13
N LEU A 567 -14.12 -22.57 -20.12
CA LEU A 567 -13.19 -23.70 -20.21
C LEU A 567 -12.18 -23.70 -19.05
N ARG A 568 -11.66 -22.54 -18.65
CA ARG A 568 -10.78 -22.40 -17.47
C ARG A 568 -11.52 -22.75 -16.19
N LYS A 569 -12.72 -22.20 -15.98
CA LYS A 569 -13.59 -22.54 -14.84
C LYS A 569 -13.87 -24.04 -14.74
N THR A 570 -14.19 -24.68 -15.87
CA THR A 570 -14.37 -26.14 -15.95
C THR A 570 -13.10 -26.91 -15.54
N ARG A 571 -11.92 -26.46 -15.99
CA ARG A 571 -10.62 -27.05 -15.64
C ARG A 571 -10.27 -26.86 -14.15
N ILE A 572 -10.48 -25.66 -13.60
CA ILE A 572 -10.30 -25.36 -12.17
C ILE A 572 -11.20 -26.27 -11.33
N ASN A 573 -12.50 -26.35 -11.64
CA ASN A 573 -13.44 -27.22 -10.93
C ASN A 573 -13.04 -28.70 -11.01
N LYS A 574 -12.53 -29.17 -12.15
CA LYS A 574 -12.06 -30.55 -12.32
C LYS A 574 -10.81 -30.89 -11.50
N TYR A 575 -9.84 -29.98 -11.43
CA TYR A 575 -8.50 -30.29 -10.89
C TYR A 575 -8.25 -29.76 -9.48
N MET A 576 -8.98 -28.73 -9.04
CA MET A 576 -8.67 -27.94 -7.83
C MET A 576 -9.77 -27.98 -6.77
N TRP A 577 -11.06 -27.95 -7.15
CA TRP A 577 -12.17 -27.92 -6.19
C TRP A 577 -12.22 -29.19 -5.33
N ASP A 578 -12.45 -29.02 -4.03
CA ASP A 578 -12.71 -30.09 -3.07
C ASP A 578 -13.96 -29.78 -2.23
N GLU A 579 -15.04 -30.52 -2.50
CA GLU A 579 -16.34 -30.31 -1.85
C GLU A 579 -16.33 -30.69 -0.36
N ASP A 580 -15.53 -31.69 0.03
CA ASP A 580 -15.44 -32.18 1.40
C ASP A 580 -14.87 -31.12 2.35
N SER A 581 -13.76 -30.49 1.97
CA SER A 581 -13.10 -29.43 2.76
C SER A 581 -13.58 -28.01 2.44
N GLY A 582 -14.17 -27.78 1.26
CA GLY A 582 -14.56 -26.45 0.78
C GLY A 582 -13.41 -25.60 0.25
N PHE A 583 -12.26 -26.20 -0.06
CA PHE A 583 -11.10 -25.51 -0.62
C PHE A 583 -10.96 -25.74 -2.13
N PHE A 584 -10.42 -24.75 -2.81
CA PHE A 584 -9.71 -24.95 -4.07
C PHE A 584 -8.22 -25.17 -3.76
N PHE A 585 -7.71 -26.37 -4.04
CA PHE A 585 -6.30 -26.74 -3.87
C PHE A 585 -5.51 -26.58 -5.17
N ASP A 586 -4.22 -26.27 -5.05
CA ASP A 586 -3.31 -26.26 -6.20
C ASP A 586 -3.16 -27.66 -6.82
N TYR A 587 -2.97 -27.76 -8.13
CA TYR A 587 -2.82 -29.03 -8.85
C TYR A 587 -1.39 -29.21 -9.39
N ASN A 588 -0.74 -30.31 -9.00
CA ASN A 588 0.61 -30.62 -9.47
C ASN A 588 0.55 -31.26 -10.86
N THR A 589 0.95 -30.54 -11.90
CA THR A 589 0.88 -30.96 -13.31
C THR A 589 1.87 -32.08 -13.63
N LYS A 590 3.01 -32.12 -12.94
CA LYS A 590 4.07 -33.13 -13.13
C LYS A 590 3.70 -34.49 -12.51
N LEU A 591 3.18 -34.49 -11.28
CA LEU A 591 2.70 -35.69 -10.58
C LEU A 591 1.25 -36.05 -10.91
N LYS A 592 0.52 -35.13 -11.57
CA LYS A 592 -0.89 -35.25 -11.99
C LYS A 592 -1.87 -35.47 -10.84
N CYS A 593 -1.58 -34.88 -9.68
CA CYS A 593 -2.38 -34.98 -8.47
C CYS A 593 -2.70 -33.59 -7.88
N ARG A 594 -3.91 -33.45 -7.33
CA ARG A 594 -4.31 -32.29 -6.51
C ARG A 594 -3.54 -32.31 -5.18
N THR A 595 -3.15 -31.14 -4.69
CA THR A 595 -2.52 -30.97 -3.36
C THR A 595 -3.58 -31.03 -2.24
N SER A 596 -3.13 -30.86 -1.00
CA SER A 596 -3.99 -30.77 0.19
C SER A 596 -3.59 -29.60 1.10
N TYR A 597 -2.99 -28.54 0.53
CA TYR A 597 -2.49 -27.39 1.28
C TYR A 597 -3.57 -26.30 1.37
N GLU A 598 -4.16 -26.14 2.54
CA GLU A 598 -5.30 -25.26 2.80
C GLU A 598 -4.83 -23.79 2.87
N SER A 599 -5.00 -23.06 1.75
CA SER A 599 -4.51 -21.69 1.54
C SER A 599 -5.64 -20.65 1.52
N ALA A 600 -5.37 -19.44 2.01
CA ALA A 600 -6.27 -18.29 1.89
C ALA A 600 -6.51 -17.84 0.44
N THR A 601 -5.63 -18.22 -0.50
CA THR A 601 -5.82 -17.94 -1.93
C THR A 601 -7.03 -18.67 -2.54
N THR A 602 -7.64 -19.63 -1.83
CA THR A 602 -8.96 -20.20 -2.20
C THR A 602 -10.02 -19.11 -2.44
N PHE A 603 -9.99 -18.01 -1.68
CA PHE A 603 -10.93 -16.89 -1.83
C PHE A 603 -10.73 -16.07 -3.11
N TRP A 604 -9.63 -16.27 -3.85
CA TRP A 604 -9.41 -15.58 -5.13
C TRP A 604 -10.37 -16.09 -6.20
N SER A 605 -10.88 -17.31 -6.06
CA SER A 605 -11.97 -17.85 -6.90
C SER A 605 -13.27 -17.05 -6.76
N LEU A 606 -13.57 -16.56 -5.55
CA LEU A 606 -14.69 -15.65 -5.27
C LEU A 606 -14.38 -14.21 -5.73
N TRP A 607 -13.13 -13.74 -5.60
CA TRP A 607 -12.75 -12.42 -6.13
C TRP A 607 -12.87 -12.35 -7.66
N ALA A 608 -12.43 -13.40 -8.36
CA ALA A 608 -12.48 -13.50 -9.81
C ALA A 608 -13.90 -13.79 -10.36
N GLY A 609 -14.82 -14.25 -9.52
CA GLY A 609 -16.18 -14.60 -9.92
C GLY A 609 -16.31 -15.93 -10.67
N LEU A 610 -15.39 -16.89 -10.43
CA LEU A 610 -15.40 -18.20 -11.10
C LEU A 610 -16.18 -19.27 -10.33
N ALA A 611 -16.19 -19.18 -8.98
CA ALA A 611 -16.89 -20.13 -8.13
C ALA A 611 -18.42 -20.11 -8.38
N THR A 612 -19.11 -21.22 -8.14
CA THR A 612 -20.58 -21.23 -8.08
C THR A 612 -21.07 -20.70 -6.72
N GLU A 613 -22.36 -20.36 -6.61
CA GLU A 613 -22.97 -19.98 -5.33
C GLU A 613 -22.86 -21.10 -4.28
N GLU A 614 -23.05 -22.35 -4.71
CA GLU A 614 -22.88 -23.56 -3.89
C GLU A 614 -21.44 -23.74 -3.40
N GLN A 615 -20.44 -23.56 -4.27
CA GLN A 615 -19.04 -23.57 -3.86
C GLN A 615 -18.72 -22.45 -2.86
N ALA A 616 -19.29 -21.25 -3.04
CA ALA A 616 -19.13 -20.15 -2.10
C ALA A 616 -19.77 -20.44 -0.73
N ILE A 617 -20.96 -21.03 -0.68
CA ILE A 617 -21.59 -21.52 0.56
C ILE A 617 -20.64 -22.47 1.29
N ILE A 618 -20.19 -23.53 0.61
CA ILE A 618 -19.32 -24.56 1.20
C ILE A 618 -17.96 -23.96 1.64
N THR A 619 -17.40 -23.01 0.88
CA THR A 619 -16.17 -22.29 1.25
C THR A 619 -16.36 -21.47 2.54
N VAL A 620 -17.48 -20.78 2.69
CA VAL A 620 -17.81 -19.98 3.89
C VAL A 620 -18.11 -20.86 5.11
N GLU A 621 -18.75 -22.00 4.92
CA GLU A 621 -19.12 -22.91 6.01
C GLU A 621 -17.96 -23.79 6.48
N LYS A 622 -17.08 -24.24 5.58
CA LYS A 622 -16.04 -25.24 5.89
C LYS A 622 -14.60 -24.70 5.88
N ALA A 623 -14.24 -23.92 4.87
CA ALA A 623 -12.85 -23.46 4.68
C ALA A 623 -12.53 -22.21 5.52
N LEU A 624 -13.42 -21.22 5.53
CA LEU A 624 -13.25 -19.98 6.28
C LEU A 624 -12.98 -20.19 7.79
N PRO A 625 -13.68 -21.09 8.53
CA PRO A 625 -13.40 -21.33 9.94
C PRO A 625 -11.99 -21.86 10.24
N GLN A 626 -11.29 -22.45 9.25
CA GLN A 626 -9.90 -22.89 9.40
C GLN A 626 -8.88 -21.75 9.26
N LEU A 627 -9.30 -20.62 8.68
CA LEU A 627 -8.45 -19.47 8.33
C LEU A 627 -8.77 -18.21 9.15
N GLU A 628 -9.97 -18.07 9.73
CA GLU A 628 -10.34 -16.89 10.52
C GLU A 628 -9.72 -16.91 11.94
N MET A 629 -8.68 -16.11 12.13
CA MET A 629 -7.95 -15.94 13.38
C MET A 629 -8.37 -14.67 14.14
N LEU A 630 -7.66 -14.30 15.22
CA LEU A 630 -7.97 -13.10 16.01
C LEU A 630 -7.97 -11.83 15.14
N GLY A 631 -6.89 -11.64 14.36
CA GLY A 631 -6.60 -10.45 13.57
C GLY A 631 -7.03 -10.49 12.10
N GLY A 632 -7.69 -11.55 11.62
CA GLY A 632 -8.11 -11.66 10.22
C GLY A 632 -7.87 -13.06 9.64
N LEU A 633 -7.70 -13.16 8.34
CA LEU A 633 -7.33 -14.40 7.67
C LEU A 633 -5.82 -14.66 7.80
N VAL A 634 -5.45 -15.85 8.24
CA VAL A 634 -4.08 -16.37 8.13
C VAL A 634 -3.81 -16.88 6.70
N ALA A 635 -2.57 -16.80 6.22
CA ALA A 635 -2.19 -17.17 4.86
C ALA A 635 -2.48 -18.65 4.51
N CYS A 636 -2.31 -19.54 5.48
CA CYS A 636 -2.66 -20.97 5.37
C CYS A 636 -3.07 -21.55 6.74
N THR A 637 -3.62 -22.75 6.77
CA THR A 637 -3.95 -23.41 8.05
C THR A 637 -2.70 -23.92 8.77
N GLU A 638 -2.71 -23.96 10.10
CA GLU A 638 -1.60 -24.50 10.88
C GLU A 638 -1.28 -25.96 10.50
N LYS A 639 -2.34 -26.74 10.25
CA LYS A 639 -2.27 -28.13 9.77
C LYS A 639 -1.49 -28.23 8.47
N SER A 640 -1.73 -27.33 7.51
CA SER A 640 -1.07 -27.33 6.20
C SER A 640 0.37 -26.86 6.29
N ARG A 641 0.66 -25.79 7.06
CA ARG A 641 2.03 -25.40 7.42
C ARG A 641 2.78 -26.60 8.01
N GLY A 642 2.16 -27.38 8.88
CA GLY A 642 2.78 -28.53 9.54
C GLY A 642 3.74 -28.13 10.68
N PRO A 643 4.60 -29.05 11.16
CA PRO A 643 5.49 -28.81 12.29
C PRO A 643 6.69 -27.91 11.92
N ILE A 644 7.14 -27.11 12.88
CA ILE A 644 8.30 -26.22 12.76
C ILE A 644 9.46 -26.78 13.61
N SER A 645 10.67 -26.72 13.07
CA SER A 645 11.92 -27.14 13.72
C SER A 645 13.11 -26.30 13.22
N ILE A 646 14.32 -26.57 13.69
CA ILE A 646 15.55 -25.92 13.20
C ILE A 646 15.73 -26.22 11.69
N ASP A 647 15.51 -27.46 11.27
CA ASP A 647 15.61 -27.89 9.86
C ASP A 647 14.40 -27.47 9.01
N ARG A 648 13.33 -26.96 9.64
CA ARG A 648 12.08 -26.54 9.00
C ARG A 648 11.53 -25.29 9.70
N PRO A 649 12.19 -24.11 9.54
CA PRO A 649 11.85 -22.89 10.26
C PRO A 649 10.51 -22.29 9.82
N ILE A 650 10.03 -21.27 10.54
CA ILE A 650 8.87 -20.48 10.09
C ILE A 650 9.13 -19.82 8.72
N ARG A 651 8.13 -19.79 7.86
CA ARG A 651 8.14 -19.08 6.57
C ARG A 651 7.10 -17.97 6.59
N GLN A 652 7.36 -16.87 5.90
CA GLN A 652 6.60 -15.64 6.10
C GLN A 652 5.19 -15.67 5.48
N TRP A 653 4.95 -16.46 4.42
CA TRP A 653 3.63 -16.63 3.80
C TRP A 653 2.84 -17.84 4.35
N ASP A 654 3.12 -18.26 5.57
CA ASP A 654 2.41 -19.34 6.27
C ASP A 654 1.83 -18.92 7.63
N TYR A 655 1.05 -19.80 8.26
CA TYR A 655 0.60 -19.65 9.64
C TYR A 655 1.78 -19.37 10.60
N PRO A 656 1.69 -18.35 11.48
CA PRO A 656 0.49 -17.62 11.92
C PRO A 656 0.24 -16.28 11.19
N PHE A 657 0.91 -16.00 10.07
CA PHE A 657 0.93 -14.67 9.46
C PHE A 657 -0.26 -14.39 8.55
N GLY A 658 -0.79 -13.18 8.62
CA GLY A 658 -1.80 -12.65 7.72
C GLY A 658 -1.26 -11.45 6.94
N TRP A 659 -1.60 -11.41 5.65
CA TRP A 659 -1.12 -10.41 4.70
C TRP A 659 -2.27 -9.64 4.09
N ALA A 660 -2.04 -8.34 3.83
CA ALA A 660 -3.05 -7.43 3.28
C ALA A 660 -3.69 -7.89 1.94
N PRO A 661 -2.96 -8.44 0.95
CA PRO A 661 -3.55 -8.97 -0.28
C PRO A 661 -4.67 -9.98 -0.03
N HIS A 662 -4.42 -10.95 0.86
CA HIS A 662 -5.40 -12.01 1.17
C HIS A 662 -6.66 -11.44 1.79
N GLN A 663 -6.55 -10.44 2.67
CA GLN A 663 -7.71 -9.78 3.26
C GLN A 663 -8.52 -9.02 2.21
N ILE A 664 -7.87 -8.16 1.42
CA ILE A 664 -8.51 -7.29 0.42
C ILE A 664 -9.29 -8.13 -0.61
N LEU A 665 -8.63 -9.15 -1.16
CA LEU A 665 -9.22 -10.02 -2.18
C LEU A 665 -10.37 -10.86 -1.59
N ALA A 666 -10.20 -11.41 -0.38
CA ALA A 666 -11.27 -12.15 0.30
C ALA A 666 -12.48 -11.27 0.66
N TRP A 667 -12.29 -10.05 1.17
CA TRP A 667 -13.41 -9.16 1.49
C TRP A 667 -14.23 -8.81 0.24
N LYS A 668 -13.54 -8.52 -0.87
CA LYS A 668 -14.18 -8.20 -2.16
C LYS A 668 -14.89 -9.42 -2.75
N GLY A 669 -14.26 -10.60 -2.73
CA GLY A 669 -14.84 -11.86 -3.19
C GLY A 669 -16.07 -12.28 -2.38
N LEU A 670 -15.95 -12.35 -1.05
CA LEU A 670 -17.07 -12.65 -0.15
C LEU A 670 -18.24 -11.68 -0.36
N SER A 671 -17.97 -10.38 -0.50
CA SER A 671 -19.02 -9.38 -0.78
C SER A 671 -19.69 -9.58 -2.14
N ALA A 672 -18.94 -9.98 -3.17
CA ALA A 672 -19.50 -10.26 -4.50
C ALA A 672 -20.45 -11.47 -4.51
N TYR A 673 -20.27 -12.41 -3.59
CA TYR A 673 -21.13 -13.59 -3.38
C TYR A 673 -22.17 -13.38 -2.26
N GLY A 674 -22.45 -12.14 -1.86
CA GLY A 674 -23.50 -11.82 -0.88
C GLY A 674 -23.09 -11.92 0.60
N TYR A 675 -21.86 -12.37 0.91
CA TYR A 675 -21.33 -12.52 2.26
C TYR A 675 -20.65 -11.24 2.79
N GLN A 676 -21.21 -10.06 2.50
CA GLN A 676 -20.64 -8.79 2.94
C GLN A 676 -20.56 -8.67 4.48
N GLN A 677 -21.45 -9.35 5.22
CA GLN A 677 -21.43 -9.41 6.68
C GLN A 677 -20.20 -10.16 7.20
N VAL A 678 -19.79 -11.22 6.51
CA VAL A 678 -18.56 -11.97 6.80
C VAL A 678 -17.33 -11.12 6.47
N ALA A 679 -17.32 -10.45 5.30
CA ALA A 679 -16.27 -9.49 4.95
C ALA A 679 -16.14 -8.37 6.00
N THR A 680 -17.26 -7.89 6.53
CA THR A 680 -17.31 -6.88 7.61
C THR A 680 -16.71 -7.41 8.92
N ARG A 681 -16.97 -8.67 9.29
CA ARG A 681 -16.34 -9.32 10.45
C ARG A 681 -14.83 -9.44 10.30
N LEU A 682 -14.36 -9.92 9.14
CA LEU A 682 -12.92 -10.06 8.86
C LEU A 682 -12.22 -8.70 8.82
N ALA A 683 -12.84 -7.69 8.20
CA ALA A 683 -12.32 -6.32 8.20
C ALA A 683 -12.22 -5.74 9.61
N TYR A 684 -13.22 -5.93 10.49
CA TYR A 684 -13.12 -5.44 11.88
C TYR A 684 -11.90 -6.04 12.61
N ARG A 685 -11.64 -7.34 12.46
CA ARG A 685 -10.49 -8.03 13.07
C ARG A 685 -9.15 -7.44 12.63
N TRP A 686 -8.99 -7.27 11.32
CA TRP A 686 -7.77 -6.72 10.71
C TRP A 686 -7.54 -5.26 11.09
N LEU A 687 -8.59 -4.43 11.03
CA LEU A 687 -8.52 -3.04 11.45
C LEU A 687 -8.24 -2.89 12.94
N TYR A 688 -8.80 -3.76 13.79
CA TYR A 688 -8.51 -3.76 15.22
C TYR A 688 -7.02 -4.02 15.46
N MET A 689 -6.47 -5.06 14.84
CA MET A 689 -5.07 -5.45 14.97
C MET A 689 -4.11 -4.33 14.53
N ILE A 690 -4.36 -3.71 13.38
CA ILE A 690 -3.57 -2.55 12.91
C ILE A 690 -3.73 -1.36 13.87
N THR A 691 -4.95 -1.01 14.26
CA THR A 691 -5.21 0.15 15.16
C THR A 691 -4.55 -0.06 16.52
N LYS A 692 -4.62 -1.27 17.07
CA LYS A 692 -3.94 -1.69 18.32
C LYS A 692 -2.43 -1.53 18.21
N SER A 693 -1.83 -1.97 17.09
CA SER A 693 -0.39 -1.80 16.86
C SER A 693 0.00 -0.33 16.75
N PHE A 694 -0.75 0.45 15.96
CA PHE A 694 -0.54 1.88 15.75
C PHE A 694 -0.62 2.69 17.06
N VAL A 695 -1.57 2.36 17.95
CA VAL A 695 -1.76 3.05 19.24
C VAL A 695 -0.66 2.72 20.25
N ASP A 696 -0.25 1.46 20.33
CA ASP A 696 0.63 0.97 21.40
C ASP A 696 2.12 1.02 21.06
N TYR A 697 2.47 1.03 19.77
CA TYR A 697 3.84 0.98 19.26
C TYR A 697 4.14 2.19 18.36
N ASN A 698 4.02 3.38 18.95
CA ASN A 698 4.47 4.64 18.37
C ASN A 698 4.05 4.96 16.92
N GLY A 699 2.79 4.66 16.56
CA GLY A 699 2.29 4.91 15.21
C GLY A 699 2.78 3.93 14.13
N MET A 700 3.41 2.82 14.53
CA MET A 700 3.99 1.83 13.63
C MET A 700 2.95 1.13 12.75
N VAL A 701 3.27 1.03 11.45
CA VAL A 701 2.53 0.29 10.43
C VAL A 701 3.56 -0.56 9.67
N VAL A 702 3.36 -1.87 9.64
CA VAL A 702 4.33 -2.85 9.12
C VAL A 702 3.79 -3.57 7.88
N GLU A 703 4.69 -4.25 7.16
CA GLU A 703 4.41 -5.05 5.96
C GLU A 703 3.37 -6.17 6.19
N LYS A 704 3.52 -6.94 7.27
CA LYS A 704 2.73 -8.15 7.60
C LYS A 704 2.49 -8.28 9.11
N TYR A 705 1.56 -9.14 9.53
CA TYR A 705 1.20 -9.28 10.95
C TYR A 705 0.98 -10.75 11.35
N ASP A 706 1.29 -11.10 12.60
CA ASP A 706 0.81 -12.33 13.23
C ASP A 706 -0.67 -12.14 13.64
N VAL A 707 -1.58 -12.78 12.91
CA VAL A 707 -3.04 -12.64 13.13
C VAL A 707 -3.55 -13.47 14.30
N THR A 708 -2.67 -14.16 15.03
CA THR A 708 -3.01 -14.95 16.23
C THR A 708 -2.65 -14.22 17.52
N ARG A 709 -1.68 -13.30 17.51
CA ARG A 709 -1.26 -12.50 18.67
C ARG A 709 -2.16 -11.30 18.95
N GLY A 710 -2.36 -11.00 20.24
CA GLY A 710 -3.14 -9.85 20.70
C GLY A 710 -2.31 -8.66 21.23
N THR A 711 -1.07 -8.89 21.66
CA THR A 711 -0.24 -7.86 22.31
C THR A 711 0.57 -7.08 21.28
N ASP A 712 1.41 -7.79 20.54
CA ASP A 712 2.47 -7.30 19.65
C ASP A 712 2.36 -7.90 18.22
N PRO A 713 1.20 -7.84 17.54
CA PRO A 713 0.97 -8.54 16.28
C PRO A 713 1.87 -8.08 15.12
N HIS A 714 2.56 -6.94 15.25
CA HIS A 714 3.55 -6.46 14.27
C HIS A 714 4.91 -7.16 14.39
N ARG A 715 5.18 -7.92 15.46
CA ARG A 715 6.45 -8.64 15.61
C ARG A 715 6.41 -9.93 14.78
N VAL A 716 7.05 -9.85 13.61
CA VAL A 716 7.20 -10.97 12.67
C VAL A 716 8.68 -11.14 12.39
N ASP A 717 9.31 -12.07 13.11
CA ASP A 717 10.74 -12.41 13.00
C ASP A 717 11.00 -13.54 11.99
N ALA A 718 10.06 -13.75 11.05
CA ALA A 718 10.22 -14.73 9.98
C ALA A 718 11.14 -14.18 8.87
N GLU A 719 12.07 -15.02 8.41
CA GLU A 719 13.00 -14.70 7.32
C GLU A 719 13.80 -13.39 7.60
N TYR A 720 13.69 -12.37 6.76
CA TYR A 720 14.36 -11.06 6.95
C TYR A 720 13.62 -10.12 7.92
N GLY A 721 12.67 -10.63 8.70
CA GLY A 721 11.88 -9.87 9.66
C GLY A 721 10.82 -8.99 8.98
N ASN A 722 10.29 -8.02 9.73
CA ASN A 722 9.19 -7.17 9.29
C ASN A 722 9.66 -5.77 8.87
N GLN A 723 9.29 -5.33 7.67
CA GLN A 723 9.60 -3.97 7.21
C GLN A 723 8.66 -2.94 7.86
N GLY A 724 9.16 -1.72 8.11
CA GLY A 724 8.41 -0.61 8.72
C GLY A 724 8.53 -0.48 10.25
N ALA A 725 9.29 -1.35 10.92
CA ALA A 725 9.52 -1.28 12.37
C ALA A 725 10.73 -0.40 12.78
N ASP A 726 11.78 -0.34 11.95
CA ASP A 726 12.98 0.48 12.21
C ASP A 726 12.76 1.94 11.76
N PHE A 727 12.39 2.79 12.71
CA PHE A 727 12.31 4.23 12.54
C PHE A 727 12.56 4.95 13.88
N LYS A 728 12.87 6.25 13.83
CA LYS A 728 13.11 7.08 15.01
C LYS A 728 12.11 8.24 15.07
N GLY A 729 11.40 8.37 16.19
CA GLY A 729 10.40 9.40 16.45
C GLY A 729 9.07 9.21 15.72
N VAL A 730 9.08 9.06 14.39
CA VAL A 730 7.87 8.97 13.56
C VAL A 730 8.03 8.02 12.36
N ALA A 731 7.05 7.16 12.13
CA ALA A 731 6.93 6.36 10.91
C ALA A 731 6.45 7.26 9.76
N THR A 732 7.18 7.27 8.65
CA THR A 732 6.95 8.23 7.55
C THR A 732 5.99 7.75 6.47
N GLU A 733 5.81 6.43 6.33
CA GLU A 733 5.19 5.83 5.14
C GLU A 733 4.41 4.53 5.34
N GLY A 734 4.65 3.76 6.40
CA GLY A 734 4.01 2.45 6.59
C GLY A 734 4.38 1.47 5.46
N PHE A 735 3.39 0.75 4.94
CA PHE A 735 3.57 -0.15 3.78
C PHE A 735 2.35 -0.11 2.87
N GLY A 736 2.56 0.00 1.55
CA GLY A 736 1.55 0.33 0.55
C GLY A 736 0.27 -0.50 0.61
N TRP A 737 0.36 -1.83 0.59
CA TRP A 737 -0.83 -2.68 0.65
C TRP A 737 -1.56 -2.64 2.01
N VAL A 738 -0.87 -2.29 3.11
CA VAL A 738 -1.41 -2.26 4.47
C VAL A 738 -2.15 -0.95 4.65
N ASN A 739 -1.53 0.14 4.19
CA ASN A 739 -2.15 1.45 3.99
C ASN A 739 -3.47 1.33 3.20
N THR A 740 -3.46 0.64 2.05
CA THR A 740 -4.68 0.29 1.30
C THR A 740 -5.66 -0.52 2.15
N SER A 741 -5.23 -1.63 2.77
CA SER A 741 -6.11 -2.53 3.50
C SER A 741 -6.85 -1.83 4.64
N TYR A 742 -6.22 -0.84 5.27
CA TYR A 742 -6.82 -0.04 6.32
C TYR A 742 -7.92 0.88 5.77
N LEU A 743 -7.63 1.61 4.67
CA LEU A 743 -8.63 2.46 4.01
C LEU A 743 -9.81 1.65 3.47
N LEU A 744 -9.55 0.54 2.78
CA LEU A 744 -10.60 -0.32 2.21
C LEU A 744 -11.42 -1.02 3.30
N GLY A 745 -10.77 -1.56 4.33
CA GLY A 745 -11.44 -2.18 5.46
C GLY A 745 -12.41 -1.21 6.14
N LEU A 746 -12.00 0.06 6.33
CA LEU A 746 -12.85 1.09 6.93
C LEU A 746 -14.14 1.38 6.14
N LYS A 747 -14.20 1.06 4.85
CA LYS A 747 -15.43 1.21 4.03
C LYS A 747 -16.54 0.24 4.47
N TYR A 748 -16.19 -0.89 5.09
CA TYR A 748 -17.15 -1.82 5.70
C TYR A 748 -17.62 -1.37 7.08
N MET A 749 -16.90 -0.45 7.74
CA MET A 749 -17.14 -0.09 9.14
C MET A 749 -18.19 1.02 9.29
N ASN A 750 -19.31 0.68 9.93
CA ASN A 750 -20.31 1.66 10.36
C ASN A 750 -19.80 2.54 11.53
N ASN A 751 -20.55 3.56 11.90
CA ASN A 751 -20.16 4.51 12.96
C ASN A 751 -19.98 3.86 14.35
N HIS A 752 -20.67 2.76 14.66
CA HIS A 752 -20.48 2.03 15.92
C HIS A 752 -19.14 1.28 15.89
N ALA A 753 -18.87 0.55 14.80
CA ALA A 753 -17.60 -0.16 14.59
C ALA A 753 -16.39 0.79 14.61
N ARG A 754 -16.45 1.92 13.90
CA ARG A 754 -15.38 2.94 13.88
C ARG A 754 -15.07 3.48 15.28
N ARG A 755 -16.08 3.72 16.11
CA ARG A 755 -15.91 4.15 17.51
C ARG A 755 -15.33 3.04 18.39
N ALA A 756 -15.71 1.78 18.16
CA ALA A 756 -15.16 0.64 18.88
C ALA A 756 -13.67 0.41 18.53
N LEU A 757 -13.30 0.54 17.24
CA LEU A 757 -11.90 0.53 16.78
C LEU A 757 -11.10 1.69 17.40
N ALA A 758 -11.64 2.91 17.39
CA ALA A 758 -11.04 4.09 18.01
C ALA A 758 -10.77 3.91 19.51
N ALA A 759 -11.64 3.18 20.20
CA ALA A 759 -11.50 2.83 21.61
C ALA A 759 -10.64 1.57 21.85
N CYS A 760 -10.02 1.00 20.80
CA CYS A 760 -9.25 -0.25 20.83
C CYS A 760 -10.04 -1.43 21.43
N SER A 761 -11.35 -1.52 21.15
CA SER A 761 -12.20 -2.63 21.57
C SER A 761 -11.87 -3.91 20.80
N PRO A 762 -11.39 -4.99 21.46
CA PRO A 762 -11.05 -6.23 20.76
C PRO A 762 -12.29 -6.90 20.14
N PRO A 763 -12.13 -7.76 19.10
CA PRO A 763 -13.25 -8.26 18.31
C PRO A 763 -14.27 -9.03 19.14
N LEU A 764 -13.83 -9.96 19.99
CA LEU A 764 -14.73 -10.78 20.83
C LEU A 764 -15.56 -9.93 21.82
N PRO A 765 -14.98 -9.03 22.65
CA PRO A 765 -15.74 -8.06 23.44
C PRO A 765 -16.71 -7.21 22.61
N PHE A 766 -16.28 -6.66 21.47
CA PHE A 766 -17.14 -5.86 20.60
C PHE A 766 -18.34 -6.66 20.10
N PHE A 767 -18.11 -7.81 19.46
CA PHE A 767 -19.16 -8.67 18.94
C PHE A 767 -20.12 -9.18 20.03
N ASN A 768 -19.61 -9.47 21.22
CA ASN A 768 -20.45 -9.88 22.35
C ASN A 768 -21.32 -8.75 22.91
N SER A 769 -20.89 -7.49 22.78
CA SER A 769 -21.67 -6.30 23.20
C SER A 769 -22.83 -5.93 22.25
N LEU A 770 -22.81 -6.44 21.02
CA LEU A 770 -23.82 -6.12 20.00
C LEU A 770 -25.19 -6.72 20.34
N LYS A 771 -26.26 -5.96 20.04
CA LYS A 771 -27.64 -6.48 20.11
C LYS A 771 -27.84 -7.60 19.08
N PRO A 772 -28.78 -8.54 19.29
CA PRO A 772 -29.06 -9.62 18.33
C PRO A 772 -29.38 -9.15 16.90
N SER A 773 -29.96 -7.95 16.73
CA SER A 773 -30.18 -7.33 15.41
C SER A 773 -28.90 -6.83 14.75
N GLU A 774 -27.90 -6.41 15.53
CA GLU A 774 -26.62 -5.88 15.06
C GLU A 774 -25.61 -7.00 14.78
N LYS A 775 -25.65 -8.11 15.52
CA LYS A 775 -24.80 -9.30 15.27
C LYS A 775 -24.93 -9.84 13.85
N LYS A 776 -26.14 -9.77 13.28
CA LYS A 776 -26.42 -10.11 11.88
C LYS A 776 -25.53 -9.34 10.87
N LEU A 777 -25.07 -8.13 11.18
CA LEU A 777 -24.18 -7.35 10.32
C LEU A 777 -22.76 -7.94 10.23
N TYR A 778 -22.42 -8.89 11.10
CA TYR A 778 -21.12 -9.56 11.19
C TYR A 778 -21.23 -11.09 10.98
N TYR A 779 -22.42 -11.58 10.60
CA TYR A 779 -22.72 -13.01 10.45
C TYR A 779 -22.46 -13.80 11.75
N LEU A 780 -23.05 -13.32 12.86
CA LEU A 780 -22.92 -13.83 14.25
C LEU A 780 -24.27 -13.95 14.97
#